data_AF-A0A7C4WLQ4-F1
#
_entry.id   AF-A0A7C4WLQ4-F1
#
_cell.length_a   1.000
_cell.length_b   1.000
_cell.length_c   1.000
_cell.angle_alpha   90.00
_cell.angle_beta   90.00
_cell.angle_gamma   90.00
#
_symmetry.space_group_name_H-M   'P 1'
#
loop_
_entity.id
_entity.type
_entity.pdbx_description
1 polymer ?
#
loop_
_entity_poly.entity_id
_entity_poly.type
_entity_poly.pdbx_seq_one_letter_code
_entity_poly.pdbx_strand_id
1 'polypeptide(L)'
;MRGKKRNMTKTGKAEMKNLNTQGGETCNRSRGRGLNRLRKPMRPRLVFAFVLSLFLGTSLLVLVPAWAGTWWDNQWRYRIRISLDTTQEGADIRENLEEVPILIRLHSGNFNFGNAKEDGSDLRFVSSDDKTVFKHHIEKFDSLEEIGLVWVKLPRLAGGTDQDFVWMYYGNPDAVGGQDEHGTYDVRQALVYHFEEIEGTPRDSSFYKNHASDFKGIQGLPSAIGNGVSLNGAEDKIVVEPSESLEFAEGFTFSAWIRIAQPQADAYVYFRQDGDRSFVIGIEGTKAYFRVATEGGTAVESERSVDLTLGTWHLLAVTAESAGRIAIFVDGLQLFYADAPFRIQPWKTGIVLGGTAEGNHAFVGEVDEIQLSSTARPAGWMRAAWASQAPEGPLCHLGVEEAGAAASYVLLTFTYLKTVVRYITLDGWVIIGIIAIMSMLCWIVFIGKTAILGLVERENKAFLTTFQEARDPMSLAVASEDFQNSTLYPLYCASRDLMSGWIGNPPHTGPSRFAPKRVLNALRAALDRGVVEETRRLNSWLLHLTMTIAGAPMLGLLGTVWGVMNTFASMAESGESNIMAIAPGVSSALATTVAGLVAAIPALFCYNYLTNRVKGITVDTNVFADLLALRAEEALGEQA
;
A
#
# COMPACT_ATOMS: atom_id res chain seq x y z
N MET A 1 0.51 82.81 11.81
CA MET A 1 1.39 84.00 11.66
C MET A 1 2.46 84.00 12.74
N ARG A 2 3.62 84.64 12.49
CA ARG A 2 4.66 85.19 13.41
C ARG A 2 4.49 84.88 14.93
N GLY A 3 5.46 84.39 15.70
CA GLY A 3 6.92 84.38 15.52
C GLY A 3 7.61 85.62 16.11
N LYS A 4 8.03 85.58 17.39
CA LYS A 4 9.18 86.36 17.92
C LYS A 4 9.69 85.88 19.28
N LYS A 5 11.01 85.71 19.40
CA LYS A 5 11.76 85.56 20.66
C LYS A 5 12.16 86.94 21.20
N ARG A 6 12.34 87.08 22.51
CA ARG A 6 13.55 87.61 23.20
C ARG A 6 13.29 87.96 24.67
N ASN A 7 14.13 87.45 25.58
CA ASN A 7 15.15 88.29 26.23
C ASN A 7 16.26 87.42 26.86
N MET A 8 17.48 87.95 26.88
CA MET A 8 18.69 87.26 27.34
C MET A 8 19.80 88.27 27.68
N THR A 9 20.30 88.23 28.91
CA THR A 9 21.49 88.92 29.46
C THR A 9 21.91 88.09 30.69
N LYS A 10 23.08 87.42 30.84
CA LYS A 10 24.50 87.87 30.82
C LYS A 10 24.72 89.12 31.70
N THR A 11 25.70 89.27 32.60
CA THR A 11 26.93 88.54 33.03
C THR A 11 27.36 89.09 34.42
N GLY A 12 28.31 88.55 35.23
CA GLY A 12 29.20 87.38 35.14
C GLY A 12 30.44 87.51 36.08
N LYS A 13 31.25 86.44 36.21
CA LYS A 13 32.59 86.33 36.87
C LYS A 13 32.75 86.54 38.40
N ALA A 14 33.12 85.45 39.09
CA ALA A 14 34.29 85.27 39.99
C ALA A 14 34.26 83.79 40.46
N GLU A 15 35.21 82.87 40.26
CA GLU A 15 36.64 82.88 39.90
C GLU A 15 37.61 83.22 41.07
N MET A 16 37.72 82.33 42.08
CA MET A 16 39.00 81.79 42.63
C MET A 16 38.84 80.92 43.90
N LYS A 17 39.20 79.62 43.77
CA LYS A 17 39.77 78.66 44.75
C LYS A 17 39.44 77.24 44.25
N ASN A 18 40.29 76.64 43.42
CA ASN A 18 41.41 75.76 43.80
C ASN A 18 40.97 74.58 44.69
N LEU A 19 40.92 73.33 44.21
CA LEU A 19 41.97 72.43 43.67
C LEU A 19 42.54 71.49 44.75
N ASN A 20 42.94 70.29 44.31
CA ASN A 20 43.23 69.06 45.07
C ASN A 20 41.98 68.36 45.64
N THR A 21 41.72 67.06 45.39
CA THR A 21 42.56 66.01 44.76
C THR A 21 41.79 65.18 43.72
N GLN A 22 42.31 65.12 42.48
CA GLN A 22 42.15 63.96 41.60
C GLN A 22 43.27 62.95 41.89
N GLY A 23 43.01 61.65 41.71
CA GLY A 23 44.02 60.59 41.83
C GLY A 23 43.39 59.23 42.13
N GLY A 24 43.06 58.46 41.09
CA GLY A 24 42.36 57.17 41.23
C GLY A 24 41.62 56.76 39.97
N GLU A 25 42.34 56.69 38.84
CA GLU A 25 41.74 56.40 37.54
C GLU A 25 41.34 54.92 37.36
N THR A 26 40.14 54.75 36.79
CA THR A 26 39.78 53.70 35.82
C THR A 26 40.33 52.28 36.02
N CYS A 27 39.53 51.41 36.64
CA CYS A 27 39.39 50.04 36.15
C CYS A 27 37.96 49.51 36.32
N ASN A 28 37.53 48.65 35.39
CA ASN A 28 36.39 47.73 35.51
C ASN A 28 34.96 48.32 35.62
N ARG A 29 34.53 49.15 34.65
CA ARG A 29 33.11 49.59 34.51
C ARG A 29 32.43 49.22 33.17
N SER A 30 32.91 48.17 32.49
CA SER A 30 32.45 47.79 31.13
C SER A 30 31.88 46.37 30.96
N ARG A 31 31.95 45.47 31.95
CA ARG A 31 31.43 44.07 31.81
C ARG A 31 29.95 43.85 32.19
N GLY A 32 29.20 44.89 32.58
CA GLY A 32 27.86 44.76 33.16
C GLY A 32 26.64 44.86 32.22
N ARG A 33 26.78 44.82 30.88
CA ARG A 33 25.64 45.08 29.95
C ARG A 33 25.35 44.00 28.89
N GLY A 34 26.04 42.87 28.90
CA GLY A 34 25.87 41.79 27.90
C GLY A 34 24.83 40.71 28.22
N LEU A 35 24.64 40.32 29.49
CA LEU A 35 23.92 39.07 29.83
C LEU A 35 22.39 39.18 29.93
N ASN A 36 21.80 40.38 29.95
CA ASN A 36 20.39 40.57 30.29
C ASN A 36 19.36 40.29 29.17
N ARG A 37 19.75 39.61 28.07
CA ARG A 37 18.84 39.25 26.96
C ARG A 37 18.36 37.79 26.94
N LEU A 38 18.85 36.92 27.83
CA LEU A 38 18.46 35.50 27.88
C LEU A 38 17.60 35.11 29.11
N ARG A 39 17.20 36.07 29.97
CA ARG A 39 16.20 35.84 31.02
C ARG A 39 14.77 35.98 30.49
N LYS A 40 14.29 34.94 29.78
CA LYS A 40 12.85 34.63 29.70
C LYS A 40 12.65 33.12 29.79
N PRO A 41 11.95 32.57 30.80
CA PRO A 41 11.51 31.18 30.73
C PRO A 41 10.61 31.02 29.50
N MET A 42 10.74 29.91 28.77
CA MET A 42 9.88 29.63 27.62
C MET A 42 8.42 29.65 28.08
N ARG A 43 7.57 30.40 27.36
CA ARG A 43 6.13 30.44 27.66
C ARG A 43 5.58 29.01 27.59
N PRO A 44 4.79 28.53 28.57
CA PRO A 44 4.38 27.13 28.65
C PRO A 44 3.63 26.64 27.40
N ARG A 45 2.86 27.52 26.73
CA ARG A 45 2.22 27.23 25.43
C ARG A 45 3.20 26.84 24.31
N LEU A 46 4.42 27.37 24.33
CA LEU A 46 5.44 27.13 23.30
C LEU A 46 6.20 25.82 23.57
N VAL A 47 6.40 25.48 24.84
CA VAL A 47 6.85 24.14 25.25
C VAL A 47 5.82 23.08 24.86
N PHE A 48 4.53 23.34 25.13
CA PHE A 48 3.43 22.42 24.81
C PHE A 48 3.31 22.11 23.31
N ALA A 49 3.39 23.13 22.46
CA ALA A 49 3.38 22.95 21.00
C ALA A 49 4.61 22.16 20.51
N PHE A 50 5.78 22.38 21.12
CA PHE A 50 7.01 21.65 20.78
C PHE A 50 6.97 20.19 21.25
N VAL A 51 6.40 19.91 22.44
CA VAL A 51 6.12 18.55 22.94
C VAL A 51 5.24 17.78 21.95
N LEU A 52 4.14 18.39 21.50
CA LEU A 52 3.21 17.77 20.56
C LEU A 52 3.87 17.48 19.20
N SER A 53 4.68 18.43 18.69
CA SER A 53 5.45 18.25 17.46
C SER A 53 6.49 17.13 17.56
N LEU A 54 7.16 16.99 18.72
CA LEU A 54 8.19 15.97 18.92
C LEU A 54 7.57 14.57 19.06
N PHE A 55 6.45 14.47 19.77
CA PHE A 55 5.64 13.24 19.91
C PHE A 55 5.19 12.69 18.54
N LEU A 56 4.62 13.56 17.68
CA LEU A 56 4.25 13.20 16.30
C LEU A 56 5.48 12.82 15.45
N GLY A 57 6.59 13.57 15.58
CA GLY A 57 7.81 13.31 14.82
C GLY A 57 8.45 11.95 15.13
N THR A 58 8.49 11.52 16.39
CA THR A 58 9.05 10.22 16.78
C THR A 58 8.21 9.02 16.32
N SER A 59 6.91 9.20 16.08
CA SER A 59 6.02 8.12 15.62
C SER A 59 6.05 7.89 14.10
N LEU A 60 6.72 8.77 13.33
CA LEU A 60 6.70 8.77 11.86
C LEU A 60 7.93 8.11 11.22
N LEU A 61 8.88 7.60 12.02
CA LEU A 61 10.26 7.33 11.59
C LEU A 61 10.55 5.84 11.30
N VAL A 62 9.57 5.15 10.69
CA VAL A 62 9.73 3.80 10.13
C VAL A 62 9.24 3.80 8.69
N LEU A 63 10.08 4.29 7.78
CA LEU A 63 9.83 4.24 6.33
C LEU A 63 11.13 3.90 5.59
N VAL A 64 11.21 2.66 5.11
CA VAL A 64 12.17 2.23 4.08
C VAL A 64 11.43 2.27 2.75
N PRO A 65 11.99 2.89 1.68
CA PRO A 65 11.38 2.81 0.37
C PRO A 65 11.58 1.41 -0.23
N ALA A 66 10.49 0.72 -0.54
CA ALA A 66 10.54 -0.45 -1.42
C ALA A 66 10.74 0.00 -2.88
N TRP A 67 11.25 -0.92 -3.70
CA TRP A 67 11.69 -0.61 -5.06
C TRP A 67 10.50 -0.29 -5.96
N ALA A 68 10.50 0.88 -6.59
CA ALA A 68 9.50 1.23 -7.59
C ALA A 68 9.85 0.56 -8.93
N GLY A 69 9.12 -0.49 -9.29
CA GLY A 69 8.94 -0.81 -10.71
C GLY A 69 8.19 0.34 -11.41
N THR A 70 8.42 0.52 -12.71
CA THR A 70 7.63 1.47 -13.50
C THR A 70 6.15 1.08 -13.42
N TRP A 71 5.28 2.07 -13.27
CA TRP A 71 3.84 1.90 -13.10
C TRP A 71 3.14 2.78 -14.13
N TRP A 72 2.23 2.20 -14.92
CA TRP A 72 1.61 2.87 -16.07
C TRP A 72 0.82 4.14 -15.68
N ASP A 73 -0.16 4.01 -14.78
CA ASP A 73 -0.91 5.14 -14.22
C ASP A 73 -1.15 4.94 -12.71
N ASN A 74 -0.73 5.93 -11.92
CA ASN A 74 -0.82 5.94 -10.46
C ASN A 74 -2.26 6.05 -9.92
N GLN A 75 -3.28 6.31 -10.75
CA GLN A 75 -4.68 6.22 -10.33
C GLN A 75 -5.14 4.76 -10.14
N TRP A 76 -4.53 3.83 -10.89
CA TRP A 76 -4.74 2.39 -10.74
C TRP A 76 -3.89 1.87 -9.58
N ARG A 77 -4.53 1.13 -8.66
CA ARG A 77 -3.93 0.74 -7.37
C ARG A 77 -3.30 -0.64 -7.39
N TYR A 78 -3.82 -1.51 -8.25
CA TYR A 78 -3.43 -2.91 -8.36
C TYR A 78 -3.06 -3.24 -9.80
N ARG A 79 -2.19 -4.23 -9.98
CA ARG A 79 -1.95 -4.88 -11.26
C ARG A 79 -1.67 -6.36 -11.10
N ILE A 80 -2.01 -7.16 -12.10
CA ILE A 80 -1.62 -8.57 -12.22
C ILE A 80 -0.83 -8.73 -13.52
N ARG A 81 0.26 -9.51 -13.46
CA ARG A 81 0.98 -9.95 -14.67
C ARG A 81 0.23 -11.12 -15.29
N ILE A 82 -0.03 -11.06 -16.58
CA ILE A 82 -0.62 -12.15 -17.37
C ILE A 82 0.47 -12.63 -18.32
N SER A 83 1.10 -13.75 -17.99
CA SER A 83 2.12 -14.38 -18.83
C SER A 83 1.47 -15.13 -19.99
N LEU A 84 2.09 -15.08 -21.16
CA LEU A 84 1.64 -15.72 -22.39
C LEU A 84 2.59 -16.88 -22.75
N ASP A 85 2.15 -18.13 -22.57
CA ASP A 85 2.97 -19.31 -22.86
C ASP A 85 2.63 -19.92 -24.22
N THR A 86 3.53 -19.68 -25.17
CA THR A 86 3.46 -20.22 -26.54
C THR A 86 4.43 -21.38 -26.78
N THR A 87 5.13 -21.83 -25.73
CA THR A 87 6.06 -22.97 -25.79
C THR A 87 5.32 -24.29 -26.03
N GLN A 88 6.07 -25.37 -26.26
CA GLN A 88 5.51 -26.71 -26.45
C GLN A 88 4.80 -27.26 -25.20
N GLU A 89 5.12 -26.76 -24.00
CA GLU A 89 4.44 -27.15 -22.75
C GLU A 89 3.16 -26.33 -22.51
N GLY A 90 3.09 -25.11 -23.05
CA GLY A 90 1.90 -24.25 -23.09
C GLY A 90 1.04 -24.47 -24.34
N ALA A 91 0.90 -23.44 -25.18
CA ALA A 91 0.00 -23.49 -26.34
C ALA A 91 0.57 -24.22 -27.59
N ASP A 92 1.88 -24.48 -27.69
CA ASP A 92 2.62 -25.01 -28.87
C ASP A 92 2.43 -24.18 -30.16
N ILE A 93 2.56 -22.85 -30.04
CA ILE A 93 2.46 -21.91 -31.16
C ILE A 93 3.86 -21.52 -31.60
N ARG A 94 4.28 -21.94 -32.81
CA ARG A 94 5.67 -21.76 -33.30
C ARG A 94 5.87 -20.58 -34.24
N GLU A 95 4.79 -19.98 -34.71
CA GLU A 95 4.79 -18.84 -35.63
C GLU A 95 4.41 -17.55 -34.89
N ASN A 96 4.83 -16.39 -35.41
CA ASN A 96 4.35 -15.11 -34.89
C ASN A 96 2.95 -14.84 -35.44
N LEU A 97 2.04 -14.41 -34.58
CA LEU A 97 0.69 -14.02 -34.95
C LEU A 97 0.50 -12.51 -34.68
N GLU A 98 -0.40 -11.86 -35.41
CA GLU A 98 -0.65 -10.42 -35.34
C GLU A 98 -2.15 -10.16 -35.10
N GLU A 99 -2.51 -9.12 -34.34
CA GLU A 99 -3.90 -8.74 -34.05
C GLU A 99 -4.81 -9.83 -33.42
N VAL A 100 -4.25 -10.80 -32.69
CA VAL A 100 -5.01 -11.92 -32.09
C VAL A 100 -5.85 -11.47 -30.89
N PRO A 101 -7.18 -11.69 -30.88
CA PRO A 101 -7.99 -11.57 -29.68
C PRO A 101 -7.80 -12.82 -28.79
N ILE A 102 -7.48 -12.62 -27.52
CA ILE A 102 -7.43 -13.67 -26.49
C ILE A 102 -8.52 -13.46 -25.45
N LEU A 103 -9.09 -14.54 -24.94
CA LEU A 103 -9.94 -14.51 -23.75
C LEU A 103 -9.08 -14.58 -22.49
N ILE A 104 -9.43 -13.77 -21.48
CA ILE A 104 -8.86 -13.79 -20.14
C ILE A 104 -9.99 -14.11 -19.15
N ARG A 105 -9.86 -15.25 -18.47
CA ARG A 105 -10.83 -15.73 -17.48
C ARG A 105 -10.40 -15.33 -16.07
N LEU A 106 -11.22 -14.51 -15.41
CA LEU A 106 -11.06 -14.06 -14.03
C LEU A 106 -12.00 -14.86 -13.13
N HIS A 107 -11.48 -15.35 -12.00
CA HIS A 107 -12.26 -16.03 -10.96
C HIS A 107 -11.58 -15.85 -9.60
N SER A 108 -12.26 -16.13 -8.49
CA SER A 108 -11.72 -15.87 -7.13
C SER A 108 -10.45 -16.63 -6.73
N GLY A 109 -10.00 -17.58 -7.57
CA GLY A 109 -8.70 -18.23 -7.43
C GLY A 109 -7.53 -17.44 -8.06
N ASN A 110 -7.80 -16.52 -8.99
CA ASN A 110 -6.78 -15.76 -9.73
C ASN A 110 -6.98 -14.23 -9.72
N PHE A 111 -8.13 -13.74 -9.25
CA PHE A 111 -8.49 -12.31 -9.27
C PHE A 111 -9.32 -11.91 -8.03
N ASN A 112 -9.12 -10.68 -7.56
CA ASN A 112 -9.83 -10.14 -6.40
C ASN A 112 -10.90 -9.12 -6.84
N PHE A 113 -12.14 -9.59 -7.00
CA PHE A 113 -13.27 -8.76 -7.43
C PHE A 113 -13.57 -7.59 -6.47
N GLY A 114 -13.29 -7.73 -5.17
CA GLY A 114 -13.49 -6.66 -4.18
C GLY A 114 -12.52 -5.48 -4.32
N ASN A 115 -11.47 -5.61 -5.13
CA ASN A 115 -10.52 -4.53 -5.45
C ASN A 115 -10.86 -3.77 -6.75
N ALA A 116 -11.76 -4.29 -7.59
CA ALA A 116 -12.20 -3.68 -8.85
C ALA A 116 -13.57 -2.99 -8.70
N LYS A 117 -14.06 -2.34 -9.76
CA LYS A 117 -15.46 -1.86 -9.80
C LYS A 117 -16.42 -3.04 -10.04
N GLU A 118 -17.65 -2.94 -9.53
CA GLU A 118 -18.71 -3.95 -9.71
C GLU A 118 -19.02 -4.22 -11.20
N ASP A 119 -18.76 -3.26 -12.09
CA ASP A 119 -18.95 -3.34 -13.54
C ASP A 119 -17.67 -3.68 -14.34
N GLY A 120 -16.54 -3.93 -13.66
CA GLY A 120 -15.23 -4.18 -14.28
C GLY A 120 -14.68 -3.01 -15.13
N SER A 121 -15.33 -1.85 -15.15
CA SER A 121 -15.02 -0.77 -16.10
C SER A 121 -13.65 -0.08 -15.87
N ASP A 122 -13.02 -0.36 -14.74
CA ASP A 122 -11.66 0.07 -14.39
C ASP A 122 -10.56 -0.88 -14.88
N LEU A 123 -10.88 -2.06 -15.41
CA LEU A 123 -9.87 -2.96 -15.99
C LEU A 123 -9.12 -2.29 -17.15
N ARG A 124 -7.78 -2.41 -17.19
CA ARG A 124 -6.92 -1.93 -18.29
C ARG A 124 -5.79 -2.90 -18.59
N PHE A 125 -5.63 -3.25 -19.86
CA PHE A 125 -4.56 -4.12 -20.33
C PHE A 125 -3.46 -3.29 -20.96
N VAL A 126 -2.23 -3.46 -20.50
CA VAL A 126 -1.06 -2.66 -20.90
C VAL A 126 0.06 -3.61 -21.31
N SER A 127 0.72 -3.30 -22.41
CA SER A 127 1.87 -4.06 -22.91
C SER A 127 3.04 -4.07 -21.90
N SER A 128 4.01 -4.95 -22.14
CA SER A 128 5.28 -5.05 -21.39
C SER A 128 6.17 -3.80 -21.49
N ASP A 129 5.78 -2.79 -22.29
CA ASP A 129 6.40 -1.47 -22.37
C ASP A 129 5.91 -0.46 -21.31
N ASP A 130 4.94 -0.86 -20.46
CA ASP A 130 4.24 -0.04 -19.45
C ASP A 130 3.61 1.26 -20.01
N LYS A 131 3.22 1.28 -21.30
CA LYS A 131 2.68 2.46 -22.00
C LYS A 131 1.52 2.15 -22.93
N THR A 132 1.63 1.09 -23.72
CA THR A 132 0.69 0.79 -24.80
C THR A 132 -0.51 0.05 -24.23
N VAL A 133 -1.65 0.75 -24.15
CA VAL A 133 -2.93 0.16 -23.72
C VAL A 133 -3.53 -0.65 -24.86
N PHE A 134 -3.93 -1.89 -24.59
CA PHE A 134 -4.58 -2.77 -25.53
C PHE A 134 -6.10 -2.56 -25.54
N LYS A 135 -6.68 -2.76 -26.73
CA LYS A 135 -8.13 -2.79 -26.90
C LYS A 135 -8.70 -4.03 -26.24
N HIS A 136 -9.80 -3.88 -25.53
CA HIS A 136 -10.47 -4.94 -24.81
C HIS A 136 -11.96 -4.66 -24.71
N HIS A 137 -12.74 -5.69 -24.42
CA HIS A 137 -14.11 -5.54 -23.92
C HIS A 137 -14.42 -6.67 -22.92
N ILE A 138 -15.50 -6.48 -22.19
CA ILE A 138 -15.93 -7.34 -21.10
C ILE A 138 -17.25 -7.96 -21.53
N GLU A 139 -17.25 -9.26 -21.80
CA GLU A 139 -18.41 -10.03 -22.25
C GLU A 139 -19.30 -10.42 -21.05
N LYS A 140 -18.66 -10.86 -19.95
CA LYS A 140 -19.32 -11.02 -18.65
C LYS A 140 -18.41 -10.53 -17.53
N PHE A 141 -18.96 -9.76 -16.59
CA PHE A 141 -18.29 -9.49 -15.32
C PHE A 141 -19.34 -9.42 -14.23
N ASP A 142 -19.26 -10.34 -13.28
CA ASP A 142 -20.16 -10.44 -12.14
C ASP A 142 -19.32 -10.57 -10.87
N SER A 143 -19.30 -9.50 -10.07
CA SER A 143 -18.60 -9.44 -8.79
C SER A 143 -19.28 -10.22 -7.65
N LEU A 144 -20.51 -10.71 -7.85
CA LEU A 144 -21.24 -11.54 -6.89
C LEU A 144 -21.04 -13.04 -7.19
N GLU A 145 -21.03 -13.43 -8.46
CA GLU A 145 -20.63 -14.78 -8.89
C GLU A 145 -19.11 -15.00 -8.86
N GLU A 146 -18.32 -13.92 -8.72
CA GLU A 146 -16.85 -13.91 -8.80
C GLU A 146 -16.34 -14.48 -10.13
N ILE A 147 -16.95 -14.07 -11.24
CA ILE A 147 -16.60 -14.48 -12.61
C ILE A 147 -16.39 -13.25 -13.51
N GLY A 148 -15.29 -13.24 -14.27
CA GLY A 148 -15.04 -12.27 -15.33
C GLY A 148 -14.52 -12.93 -16.61
N LEU A 149 -15.04 -12.51 -17.75
CA LEU A 149 -14.68 -12.94 -19.09
C LEU A 149 -14.35 -11.69 -19.91
N VAL A 150 -13.07 -11.52 -20.25
CA VAL A 150 -12.55 -10.29 -20.82
C VAL A 150 -11.72 -10.60 -22.05
N TRP A 151 -12.11 -10.07 -23.19
CA TRP A 151 -11.41 -10.23 -24.45
C TRP A 151 -10.39 -9.12 -24.64
N VAL A 152 -9.16 -9.46 -25.02
CA VAL A 152 -8.07 -8.50 -25.20
C VAL A 152 -7.38 -8.74 -26.54
N LYS A 153 -7.22 -7.67 -27.32
CA LYS A 153 -6.50 -7.72 -28.60
C LYS A 153 -5.00 -7.59 -28.39
N LEU A 154 -4.26 -8.65 -28.67
CA LEU A 154 -2.81 -8.61 -28.75
C LEU A 154 -2.38 -8.11 -30.13
N PRO A 155 -1.65 -6.99 -30.25
CA PRO A 155 -1.13 -6.54 -31.54
C PRO A 155 -0.17 -7.56 -32.17
N ARG A 156 0.54 -8.32 -31.33
CA ARG A 156 1.40 -9.43 -31.71
C ARG A 156 1.47 -10.46 -30.58
N LEU A 157 1.53 -11.74 -30.95
CA LEU A 157 1.88 -12.86 -30.09
C LEU A 157 3.12 -13.53 -30.70
N ALA A 158 4.25 -13.56 -29.98
CA ALA A 158 5.45 -14.25 -30.46
C ALA A 158 5.32 -15.77 -30.26
N GLY A 159 5.84 -16.56 -31.21
CA GLY A 159 5.80 -18.02 -31.12
C GLY A 159 7.00 -18.59 -30.36
N GLY A 160 6.78 -19.68 -29.61
CA GLY A 160 7.81 -20.48 -28.94
C GLY A 160 8.46 -19.81 -27.72
N THR A 161 7.75 -18.94 -27.01
CA THR A 161 8.24 -18.22 -25.82
C THR A 161 7.25 -18.20 -24.67
N ASP A 162 7.80 -18.17 -23.45
CA ASP A 162 7.16 -17.96 -22.15
C ASP A 162 7.45 -16.55 -21.57
N GLN A 163 8.22 -15.73 -22.29
CA GLN A 163 8.71 -14.42 -21.82
C GLN A 163 7.76 -13.27 -22.13
N ASP A 164 6.80 -13.45 -23.04
CA ASP A 164 5.79 -12.45 -23.37
C ASP A 164 4.75 -12.34 -22.24
N PHE A 165 4.31 -11.12 -21.95
CA PHE A 165 3.30 -10.85 -20.92
C PHE A 165 2.56 -9.54 -21.16
N VAL A 166 1.39 -9.44 -20.54
CA VAL A 166 0.53 -8.26 -20.48
C VAL A 166 0.27 -7.91 -19.03
N TRP A 167 0.24 -6.63 -18.67
CA TRP A 167 -0.21 -6.17 -17.36
C TRP A 167 -1.70 -5.89 -17.40
N MET A 168 -2.46 -6.42 -16.44
CA MET A 168 -3.84 -6.01 -16.16
C MET A 168 -3.85 -5.10 -14.94
N TYR A 169 -4.14 -3.82 -15.13
CA TYR A 169 -4.27 -2.81 -14.07
C TYR A 169 -5.74 -2.64 -13.66
N TYR A 170 -6.01 -2.47 -12.36
CA TYR A 170 -7.36 -2.23 -11.79
C TYR A 170 -7.29 -1.45 -10.45
N GLY A 171 -8.45 -1.23 -9.84
CA GLY A 171 -8.62 -0.51 -8.56
C GLY A 171 -8.70 1.01 -8.69
N ASN A 172 -9.21 1.52 -9.82
CA ASN A 172 -9.45 2.95 -10.00
C ASN A 172 -10.97 3.25 -9.93
N PRO A 173 -11.51 3.74 -8.80
CA PRO A 173 -12.95 3.98 -8.65
C PRO A 173 -13.47 5.11 -9.56
N ASP A 174 -12.60 6.04 -9.95
CA ASP A 174 -12.93 7.18 -10.81
C ASP A 174 -12.76 6.86 -12.31
N ALA A 175 -12.38 5.62 -12.66
CA ALA A 175 -12.24 5.21 -14.05
C ALA A 175 -13.58 5.19 -14.80
N VAL A 176 -13.59 5.82 -15.97
CA VAL A 176 -14.60 5.65 -17.01
C VAL A 176 -14.35 4.33 -17.74
N GLY A 177 -15.38 3.66 -18.27
CA GLY A 177 -15.22 2.46 -19.09
C GLY A 177 -14.28 2.69 -20.27
N GLY A 178 -13.35 1.75 -20.49
CA GLY A 178 -12.33 1.79 -21.55
C GLY A 178 -12.52 0.74 -22.64
N GLN A 179 -13.72 0.16 -22.72
CA GLN A 179 -14.04 -0.93 -23.62
C GLN A 179 -14.16 -0.46 -25.08
N ASP A 180 -13.69 -1.29 -26.01
CA ASP A 180 -13.77 -1.10 -27.47
C ASP A 180 -14.03 -2.48 -28.11
N GLU A 181 -15.27 -2.94 -28.00
CA GLU A 181 -15.76 -4.25 -28.47
C GLU A 181 -15.39 -4.50 -29.94
N HIS A 182 -15.92 -3.67 -30.85
CA HIS A 182 -15.62 -3.73 -32.28
C HIS A 182 -14.12 -3.60 -32.61
N GLY A 183 -13.37 -2.85 -31.80
CA GLY A 183 -11.93 -2.69 -31.96
C GLY A 183 -11.07 -3.83 -31.40
N THR A 184 -11.66 -4.73 -30.59
CA THR A 184 -10.97 -5.92 -30.05
C THR A 184 -10.73 -6.96 -31.14
N TYR A 185 -11.55 -6.93 -32.20
CA TYR A 185 -11.39 -7.78 -33.38
C TYR A 185 -10.56 -7.10 -34.48
N ASP A 186 -10.01 -7.89 -35.39
CA ASP A 186 -9.32 -7.36 -36.57
C ASP A 186 -10.30 -7.12 -37.74
N VAL A 187 -9.84 -6.38 -38.75
CA VAL A 187 -10.67 -6.05 -39.94
C VAL A 187 -10.93 -7.29 -40.81
N ARG A 188 -10.27 -8.42 -40.55
CA ARG A 188 -10.50 -9.68 -41.26
C ARG A 188 -11.58 -10.53 -40.59
N GLN A 189 -11.82 -10.40 -39.29
CA GLN A 189 -12.99 -10.96 -38.60
C GLN A 189 -14.25 -10.24 -39.06
N ALA A 190 -15.01 -10.90 -39.93
CA ALA A 190 -16.19 -10.37 -40.59
C ALA A 190 -17.47 -10.55 -39.76
N LEU A 191 -17.47 -11.50 -38.82
CA LEU A 191 -18.58 -11.75 -37.90
C LEU A 191 -18.05 -12.43 -36.62
N VAL A 192 -18.55 -12.00 -35.47
CA VAL A 192 -18.30 -12.59 -34.14
C VAL A 192 -19.61 -12.58 -33.34
N TYR A 193 -20.11 -13.74 -32.92
CA TYR A 193 -21.28 -13.88 -32.05
C TYR A 193 -20.89 -14.49 -30.70
N HIS A 194 -21.02 -13.69 -29.63
CA HIS A 194 -20.87 -14.11 -28.22
C HIS A 194 -22.17 -14.64 -27.58
N PHE A 195 -23.33 -14.41 -28.22
CA PHE A 195 -24.65 -14.79 -27.69
C PHE A 195 -24.95 -14.29 -26.26
N GLU A 196 -24.40 -13.13 -25.89
CA GLU A 196 -24.69 -12.45 -24.60
C GLU A 196 -26.19 -12.22 -24.38
N GLU A 197 -26.98 -12.09 -25.46
CA GLU A 197 -28.39 -11.75 -25.39
C GLU A 197 -29.27 -12.86 -24.79
N ILE A 198 -30.19 -12.46 -23.92
CA ILE A 198 -31.20 -13.36 -23.32
C ILE A 198 -32.47 -13.44 -24.18
N GLU A 199 -32.76 -12.41 -24.99
CA GLU A 199 -33.85 -12.40 -25.97
C GLU A 199 -33.43 -11.59 -27.22
N GLY A 200 -33.81 -12.05 -28.41
CA GLY A 200 -33.67 -11.28 -29.65
C GLY A 200 -33.02 -12.06 -30.80
N THR A 201 -32.27 -11.36 -31.66
CA THR A 201 -31.40 -11.97 -32.67
C THR A 201 -29.93 -11.78 -32.26
N PRO A 202 -29.05 -12.80 -32.41
CA PRO A 202 -27.64 -12.68 -32.10
C PRO A 202 -26.97 -11.51 -32.82
N ARG A 203 -26.20 -10.70 -32.06
CA ARG A 203 -25.50 -9.54 -32.63
C ARG A 203 -24.05 -9.84 -32.92
N ASP A 204 -23.66 -9.44 -34.12
CA ASP A 204 -22.25 -9.32 -34.49
C ASP A 204 -21.53 -8.20 -33.73
N SER A 205 -20.52 -8.61 -32.96
CA SER A 205 -19.58 -7.75 -32.22
C SER A 205 -18.42 -7.24 -33.07
N SER A 206 -18.26 -7.73 -34.31
CA SER A 206 -17.27 -7.21 -35.26
C SER A 206 -17.57 -5.76 -35.69
N PHE A 207 -16.61 -5.13 -36.36
CA PHE A 207 -16.79 -3.81 -36.96
C PHE A 207 -17.93 -3.74 -37.98
N TYR A 208 -18.28 -4.86 -38.63
CA TYR A 208 -19.21 -4.89 -39.76
C TYR A 208 -20.69 -4.96 -39.38
N LYS A 209 -21.01 -5.41 -38.15
CA LYS A 209 -22.38 -5.50 -37.63
C LYS A 209 -23.30 -6.36 -38.49
N ASN A 210 -22.78 -7.49 -38.96
CA ASN A 210 -23.50 -8.54 -39.65
C ASN A 210 -24.42 -9.32 -38.68
N HIS A 211 -25.31 -8.62 -37.96
CA HIS A 211 -26.25 -9.22 -37.02
C HIS A 211 -27.22 -10.20 -37.73
N ALA A 212 -27.72 -11.20 -37.00
CA ALA A 212 -28.66 -12.16 -37.56
C ALA A 212 -30.00 -11.51 -37.95
N SER A 213 -30.53 -11.86 -39.13
CA SER A 213 -31.83 -11.39 -39.62
C SER A 213 -33.01 -12.23 -39.14
N ASP A 214 -32.78 -13.52 -38.91
CA ASP A 214 -33.73 -14.43 -38.26
C ASP A 214 -32.99 -15.30 -37.24
N PHE A 215 -33.65 -15.60 -36.12
CA PHE A 215 -33.16 -16.50 -35.10
C PHE A 215 -34.30 -17.34 -34.53
N LYS A 216 -34.08 -18.65 -34.49
CA LYS A 216 -34.92 -19.62 -33.81
C LYS A 216 -34.01 -20.56 -33.03
N GLY A 217 -34.25 -20.68 -31.73
CA GLY A 217 -33.44 -21.47 -30.80
C GLY A 217 -33.65 -21.00 -29.38
N ILE A 218 -32.92 -21.60 -28.44
CA ILE A 218 -32.90 -21.19 -27.03
C ILE A 218 -31.57 -20.46 -26.79
N GLN A 219 -31.61 -19.25 -26.25
CA GLN A 219 -30.44 -18.41 -25.93
C GLN A 219 -30.37 -18.12 -24.42
N GLY A 220 -29.27 -17.52 -23.95
CA GLY A 220 -29.07 -17.19 -22.54
C GLY A 220 -28.82 -18.40 -21.64
N LEU A 221 -28.34 -19.52 -22.22
CA LEU A 221 -27.92 -20.71 -21.47
C LEU A 221 -26.41 -20.61 -21.13
N PRO A 222 -25.96 -20.94 -19.90
CA PRO A 222 -24.54 -20.99 -19.58
C PRO A 222 -23.78 -21.96 -20.48
N SER A 223 -22.68 -21.51 -21.07
CA SER A 223 -22.03 -22.15 -22.22
C SER A 223 -20.52 -22.36 -22.02
N ALA A 224 -19.75 -22.64 -23.08
CA ALA A 224 -18.29 -22.72 -23.03
C ALA A 224 -17.68 -21.39 -22.57
N ILE A 225 -18.19 -20.29 -23.12
CA ILE A 225 -17.87 -18.91 -22.77
C ILE A 225 -19.23 -18.21 -22.54
N GLY A 226 -19.34 -17.37 -21.51
CA GLY A 226 -20.55 -16.65 -21.12
C GLY A 226 -21.87 -17.42 -21.28
N ASN A 227 -22.66 -16.96 -22.24
CA ASN A 227 -23.94 -17.51 -22.66
C ASN A 227 -23.81 -18.09 -24.07
N GLY A 228 -24.62 -19.10 -24.39
CA GLY A 228 -24.65 -19.72 -25.71
C GLY A 228 -26.06 -20.02 -26.18
N VAL A 229 -26.13 -20.69 -27.33
CA VAL A 229 -27.38 -21.08 -27.99
C VAL A 229 -27.53 -22.59 -28.02
N SER A 230 -28.73 -23.08 -27.71
CA SER A 230 -29.15 -24.46 -27.99
C SER A 230 -30.13 -24.50 -29.16
N LEU A 231 -29.82 -25.36 -30.14
CA LEU A 231 -30.66 -25.68 -31.29
C LEU A 231 -31.16 -27.12 -31.10
N ASN A 232 -32.48 -27.33 -31.12
CA ASN A 232 -33.11 -28.59 -30.74
C ASN A 232 -34.04 -29.21 -31.80
N GLY A 233 -34.24 -28.57 -32.96
CA GLY A 233 -35.13 -29.07 -34.00
C GLY A 233 -34.95 -28.43 -35.38
N ALA A 234 -35.76 -28.89 -36.35
CA ALA A 234 -35.65 -28.52 -37.76
C ALA A 234 -35.96 -27.05 -38.10
N GLU A 235 -36.62 -26.33 -37.18
CA GLU A 235 -36.87 -24.90 -37.33
C GLU A 235 -35.75 -24.04 -36.73
N ASP A 236 -34.91 -24.61 -35.85
CA ASP A 236 -33.91 -23.86 -35.09
C ASP A 236 -32.69 -23.55 -35.95
N LYS A 237 -32.44 -22.26 -36.18
CA LYS A 237 -31.36 -21.75 -37.04
C LYS A 237 -31.07 -20.27 -36.77
N ILE A 238 -29.87 -19.85 -37.16
CA ILE A 238 -29.48 -18.44 -37.24
C ILE A 238 -29.30 -18.12 -38.72
N VAL A 239 -29.96 -17.08 -39.23
CA VAL A 239 -29.83 -16.61 -40.62
C VAL A 239 -29.09 -15.28 -40.64
N VAL A 240 -28.11 -15.13 -41.54
CA VAL A 240 -27.33 -13.91 -41.73
C VAL A 240 -27.44 -13.47 -43.19
N GLU A 241 -27.84 -12.22 -43.43
CA GLU A 241 -27.94 -11.66 -44.77
C GLU A 241 -26.57 -11.54 -45.46
N PRO A 242 -26.51 -11.58 -46.80
CA PRO A 242 -25.28 -11.33 -47.53
C PRO A 242 -24.78 -9.89 -47.37
N SER A 243 -23.48 -9.72 -47.16
CA SER A 243 -22.79 -8.43 -47.13
C SER A 243 -21.42 -8.53 -47.79
N GLU A 244 -20.84 -7.40 -48.21
CA GLU A 244 -19.52 -7.36 -48.87
C GLU A 244 -18.41 -7.99 -48.01
N SER A 245 -18.47 -7.81 -46.68
CA SER A 245 -17.54 -8.44 -45.71
C SER A 245 -17.64 -9.97 -45.66
N LEU A 246 -18.79 -10.52 -46.05
CA LEU A 246 -19.07 -11.96 -46.04
C LEU A 246 -18.91 -12.60 -47.43
N GLU A 247 -18.32 -11.93 -48.42
CA GLU A 247 -18.08 -12.54 -49.74
C GLU A 247 -16.93 -13.57 -49.75
N PHE A 248 -15.96 -13.43 -48.85
CA PHE A 248 -14.83 -14.37 -48.64
C PHE A 248 -13.91 -14.61 -49.87
N ALA A 249 -13.66 -13.56 -50.66
CA ALA A 249 -12.88 -13.62 -51.90
C ALA A 249 -11.37 -13.94 -51.75
N GLU A 250 -10.77 -13.62 -50.59
CA GLU A 250 -9.33 -13.82 -50.33
C GLU A 250 -9.03 -15.08 -49.50
N GLY A 251 -10.05 -15.63 -48.85
CA GLY A 251 -10.01 -16.84 -48.04
C GLY A 251 -11.17 -16.83 -47.03
N PHE A 252 -11.26 -17.92 -46.27
CA PHE A 252 -12.33 -18.14 -45.30
C PHE A 252 -11.77 -18.83 -44.06
N THR A 253 -12.28 -18.46 -42.89
CA THR A 253 -12.17 -19.26 -41.67
C THR A 253 -13.49 -19.20 -40.93
N PHE A 254 -14.01 -20.36 -40.55
CA PHE A 254 -15.09 -20.51 -39.56
C PHE A 254 -14.51 -21.12 -38.30
N SER A 255 -14.95 -20.67 -37.13
CA SER A 255 -14.76 -21.35 -35.86
C SER A 255 -16.00 -21.20 -34.99
N ALA A 256 -16.35 -22.26 -34.24
CA ALA A 256 -17.40 -22.23 -33.23
C ALA A 256 -17.09 -23.24 -32.12
N TRP A 257 -17.46 -22.93 -30.89
CA TRP A 257 -17.55 -23.93 -29.83
C TRP A 257 -18.85 -24.71 -30.00
N ILE A 258 -18.76 -26.05 -29.95
CA ILE A 258 -19.88 -26.94 -30.23
C ILE A 258 -19.93 -28.05 -29.17
N ARG A 259 -21.13 -28.36 -28.69
CA ARG A 259 -21.41 -29.50 -27.81
C ARG A 259 -22.59 -30.30 -28.30
N ILE A 260 -22.36 -31.57 -28.63
CA ILE A 260 -23.41 -32.51 -29.05
C ILE A 260 -23.71 -33.52 -27.93
N ALA A 261 -24.98 -33.67 -27.56
CA ALA A 261 -25.41 -34.65 -26.56
C ALA A 261 -25.65 -36.05 -27.18
N GLN A 262 -25.83 -36.12 -28.50
CA GLN A 262 -26.13 -37.35 -29.24
C GLN A 262 -25.52 -37.31 -30.65
N PRO A 263 -25.32 -38.47 -31.31
CA PRO A 263 -24.91 -38.53 -32.71
C PRO A 263 -25.92 -37.84 -33.63
N GLN A 264 -25.41 -37.12 -34.62
CA GLN A 264 -26.19 -36.32 -35.57
C GLN A 264 -26.53 -37.08 -36.86
N ALA A 265 -27.69 -36.78 -37.46
CA ALA A 265 -28.12 -37.37 -38.73
C ALA A 265 -27.76 -36.46 -39.92
N ASP A 266 -26.45 -36.37 -40.23
CA ASP A 266 -25.87 -35.43 -41.21
C ASP A 266 -26.34 -33.98 -40.98
N ALA A 267 -25.97 -33.42 -39.83
CA ALA A 267 -26.35 -32.07 -39.42
C ALA A 267 -25.40 -31.01 -39.97
N TYR A 268 -25.92 -29.85 -40.39
CA TYR A 268 -25.12 -28.74 -40.89
C TYR A 268 -24.98 -27.66 -39.81
N VAL A 269 -23.74 -27.43 -39.37
CA VAL A 269 -23.40 -26.35 -38.43
C VAL A 269 -23.33 -25.02 -39.17
N TYR A 270 -22.66 -25.02 -40.33
CA TYR A 270 -22.60 -23.89 -41.26
C TYR A 270 -23.03 -24.37 -42.64
N PHE A 271 -23.97 -23.65 -43.26
CA PHE A 271 -24.47 -23.90 -44.59
C PHE A 271 -24.53 -22.62 -45.42
N ARG A 272 -24.02 -22.71 -46.65
CA ARG A 272 -24.18 -21.67 -47.67
C ARG A 272 -24.33 -22.32 -49.04
N GLN A 273 -25.25 -21.80 -49.85
CA GLN A 273 -25.47 -22.25 -51.22
C GLN A 273 -25.66 -21.04 -52.15
N ASP A 274 -25.08 -21.11 -53.34
CA ASP A 274 -25.19 -20.07 -54.38
C ASP A 274 -25.23 -20.76 -55.75
N GLY A 275 -26.45 -21.03 -56.23
CA GLY A 275 -26.70 -21.90 -57.38
C GLY A 275 -26.29 -23.35 -57.10
N ASP A 276 -25.47 -23.92 -57.99
CA ASP A 276 -24.90 -25.27 -57.85
C ASP A 276 -23.72 -25.33 -56.87
N ARG A 277 -23.27 -24.19 -56.35
CA ARG A 277 -22.12 -24.08 -55.42
C ARG A 277 -22.63 -24.19 -53.99
N SER A 278 -21.95 -24.96 -53.14
CA SER A 278 -22.27 -25.00 -51.70
C SER A 278 -21.03 -25.15 -50.83
N PHE A 279 -21.09 -24.58 -49.63
CA PHE A 279 -20.11 -24.77 -48.57
C PHE A 279 -20.88 -25.28 -47.35
N VAL A 280 -20.54 -26.49 -46.92
CA VAL A 280 -21.09 -27.14 -45.74
C VAL A 280 -19.96 -27.42 -44.74
N ILE A 281 -20.20 -27.10 -43.47
CA ILE A 281 -19.47 -27.67 -42.34
C ILE A 281 -20.51 -28.42 -41.52
N GLY A 282 -20.34 -29.73 -41.38
CA GLY A 282 -21.35 -30.62 -40.83
C GLY A 282 -20.80 -31.68 -39.89
N ILE A 283 -21.71 -32.39 -39.24
CA ILE A 283 -21.42 -33.48 -38.32
C ILE A 283 -22.31 -34.67 -38.70
N GLU A 284 -21.70 -35.81 -39.02
CA GLU A 284 -22.42 -37.06 -39.31
C GLU A 284 -22.05 -38.12 -38.26
N GLY A 285 -23.04 -38.61 -37.52
CA GLY A 285 -22.80 -39.34 -36.29
C GLY A 285 -22.09 -38.45 -35.26
N THR A 286 -20.88 -38.82 -34.86
CA THR A 286 -19.98 -38.02 -34.03
C THR A 286 -18.94 -37.25 -34.84
N LYS A 287 -18.96 -37.36 -36.18
CA LYS A 287 -17.80 -37.01 -37.01
C LYS A 287 -17.96 -35.69 -37.73
N ALA A 288 -17.11 -34.72 -37.40
CA ALA A 288 -17.08 -33.43 -38.07
C ALA A 288 -16.46 -33.56 -39.48
N TYR A 289 -17.00 -32.81 -40.43
CA TYR A 289 -16.52 -32.77 -41.81
C TYR A 289 -16.77 -31.40 -42.47
N PHE A 290 -16.06 -31.10 -43.55
CA PHE A 290 -16.41 -30.03 -44.48
C PHE A 290 -16.67 -30.60 -45.88
N ARG A 291 -17.51 -29.92 -46.66
CA ARG A 291 -17.75 -30.20 -48.08
C ARG A 291 -17.91 -28.88 -48.83
N VAL A 292 -17.09 -28.67 -49.86
CA VAL A 292 -17.18 -27.52 -50.76
C VAL A 292 -17.43 -28.00 -52.19
N ALA A 293 -18.62 -27.70 -52.71
CA ALA A 293 -19.05 -28.00 -54.07
C ALA A 293 -18.95 -26.75 -54.95
N THR A 294 -18.51 -26.95 -56.20
CA THR A 294 -18.31 -25.88 -57.19
C THR A 294 -19.16 -26.07 -58.43
N GLU A 295 -19.32 -24.98 -59.18
CA GLU A 295 -20.08 -24.91 -60.42
C GLU A 295 -19.51 -25.91 -61.44
N GLY A 296 -20.35 -26.84 -61.91
CA GLY A 296 -19.91 -28.01 -62.71
C GLY A 296 -19.81 -29.33 -61.94
N GLY A 297 -20.13 -29.37 -60.64
CA GLY A 297 -20.32 -30.61 -59.87
C GLY A 297 -19.05 -31.21 -59.25
N THR A 298 -17.90 -30.52 -59.35
CA THR A 298 -16.69 -30.88 -58.60
C THR A 298 -16.84 -30.51 -57.13
N ALA A 299 -16.72 -31.49 -56.24
CA ALA A 299 -16.76 -31.31 -54.80
C ALA A 299 -15.48 -31.83 -54.13
N VAL A 300 -15.04 -31.12 -53.08
CA VAL A 300 -13.98 -31.55 -52.17
C VAL A 300 -14.60 -31.72 -50.80
N GLU A 301 -14.32 -32.86 -50.16
CA GLU A 301 -14.92 -33.26 -48.89
C GLU A 301 -13.84 -33.88 -48.00
N SER A 302 -13.89 -33.64 -46.69
CA SER A 302 -12.96 -34.25 -45.75
C SER A 302 -13.34 -35.69 -45.41
N GLU A 303 -12.35 -36.51 -45.07
CA GLU A 303 -12.62 -37.78 -44.41
C GLU A 303 -13.36 -37.54 -43.07
N ARG A 304 -14.37 -38.35 -42.79
CA ARG A 304 -15.13 -38.35 -41.51
C ARG A 304 -14.30 -39.02 -40.40
N SER A 305 -13.07 -38.58 -40.22
CA SER A 305 -12.07 -39.21 -39.36
C SER A 305 -12.04 -38.65 -37.93
N VAL A 306 -12.64 -37.46 -37.72
CA VAL A 306 -12.58 -36.71 -36.45
C VAL A 306 -13.84 -36.90 -35.62
N ASP A 307 -13.78 -37.72 -34.57
CA ASP A 307 -14.87 -37.90 -33.62
C ASP A 307 -14.87 -36.83 -32.53
N LEU A 308 -15.99 -36.10 -32.39
CA LEU A 308 -16.30 -35.24 -31.25
C LEU A 308 -16.82 -36.10 -30.09
N THR A 309 -16.35 -35.87 -28.86
CA THR A 309 -16.86 -36.59 -27.70
C THR A 309 -18.22 -36.02 -27.26
N LEU A 310 -19.15 -36.91 -26.91
CA LEU A 310 -20.51 -36.50 -26.55
C LEU A 310 -20.54 -35.83 -25.18
N GLY A 311 -21.28 -34.72 -25.08
CA GLY A 311 -21.46 -33.95 -23.86
C GLY A 311 -20.30 -33.02 -23.49
N THR A 312 -19.21 -32.99 -24.26
CA THR A 312 -18.08 -32.08 -24.10
C THR A 312 -18.11 -30.95 -25.13
N TRP A 313 -17.60 -29.79 -24.73
CA TRP A 313 -17.36 -28.66 -25.62
C TRP A 313 -16.08 -28.86 -26.43
N HIS A 314 -16.14 -28.66 -27.74
CA HIS A 314 -14.99 -28.67 -28.65
C HIS A 314 -14.98 -27.40 -29.49
N LEU A 315 -13.80 -26.84 -29.77
CA LEU A 315 -13.66 -25.79 -30.78
C LEU A 315 -13.52 -26.45 -32.16
N LEU A 316 -14.59 -26.42 -32.96
CA LEU A 316 -14.55 -26.83 -34.36
C LEU A 316 -14.19 -25.62 -35.22
N ALA A 317 -13.17 -25.75 -36.07
CA ALA A 317 -12.82 -24.73 -37.04
C ALA A 317 -12.47 -25.31 -38.42
N VAL A 318 -12.74 -24.53 -39.48
CA VAL A 318 -12.40 -24.86 -40.86
C VAL A 318 -11.78 -23.64 -41.51
N THR A 319 -10.57 -23.78 -42.05
CA THR A 319 -9.89 -22.74 -42.84
C THR A 319 -9.87 -23.15 -44.31
N ALA A 320 -10.03 -22.19 -45.21
CA ALA A 320 -10.03 -22.41 -46.65
C ALA A 320 -9.29 -21.27 -47.36
N GLU A 321 -8.17 -21.59 -47.98
CA GLU A 321 -7.39 -20.65 -48.80
C GLU A 321 -8.14 -20.31 -50.10
N SER A 322 -8.00 -19.09 -50.61
CA SER A 322 -8.70 -18.70 -51.84
C SER A 322 -8.34 -19.57 -53.05
N ALA A 323 -7.11 -20.06 -53.16
CA ALA A 323 -6.72 -21.09 -54.12
C ALA A 323 -5.62 -21.97 -53.49
N GLY A 324 -5.98 -23.12 -52.94
CA GLY A 324 -5.06 -23.97 -52.20
C GLY A 324 -5.78 -24.91 -51.24
N ARG A 325 -5.35 -24.91 -49.99
CA ARG A 325 -5.76 -25.88 -48.98
C ARG A 325 -7.07 -25.52 -48.29
N ILE A 326 -7.88 -26.54 -48.00
CA ILE A 326 -8.97 -26.50 -47.03
C ILE A 326 -8.62 -27.46 -45.90
N ALA A 327 -8.65 -26.99 -44.65
CA ALA A 327 -8.25 -27.76 -43.48
C ALA A 327 -9.29 -27.68 -42.37
N ILE A 328 -9.45 -28.78 -41.63
CA ILE A 328 -10.34 -28.89 -40.47
C ILE A 328 -9.51 -29.06 -39.20
N PHE A 329 -9.92 -28.33 -38.18
CA PHE A 329 -9.29 -28.26 -36.87
C PHE A 329 -10.33 -28.61 -35.81
N VAL A 330 -9.92 -29.40 -34.83
CA VAL A 330 -10.68 -29.57 -33.59
C VAL A 330 -9.71 -29.32 -32.44
N ASP A 331 -10.16 -28.53 -31.46
CA ASP A 331 -9.39 -28.15 -30.27
C ASP A 331 -8.03 -27.49 -30.60
N GLY A 332 -8.05 -26.71 -31.69
CA GLY A 332 -6.89 -25.99 -32.23
C GLY A 332 -5.86 -26.86 -32.96
N LEU A 333 -6.06 -28.18 -33.04
CA LEU A 333 -5.18 -29.11 -33.76
C LEU A 333 -5.70 -29.33 -35.18
N GLN A 334 -4.82 -29.23 -36.19
CA GLN A 334 -5.16 -29.58 -37.58
C GLN A 334 -5.23 -31.10 -37.72
N LEU A 335 -6.40 -31.64 -38.07
CA LEU A 335 -6.62 -33.09 -38.11
C LEU A 335 -6.68 -33.64 -39.54
N PHE A 336 -7.22 -32.87 -40.48
CA PHE A 336 -7.26 -33.24 -41.89
C PHE A 336 -7.14 -32.01 -42.78
N TYR A 337 -6.62 -32.19 -43.99
CA TYR A 337 -6.65 -31.18 -45.05
C TYR A 337 -6.85 -31.83 -46.42
N ALA A 338 -7.47 -31.10 -47.33
CA ALA A 338 -7.54 -31.43 -48.76
C ALA A 338 -7.11 -30.22 -49.59
N ASP A 339 -6.41 -30.47 -50.69
CA ASP A 339 -6.08 -29.42 -51.66
C ASP A 339 -7.28 -29.23 -52.60
N ALA A 340 -7.82 -28.01 -52.66
CA ALA A 340 -8.90 -27.66 -53.56
C ALA A 340 -8.34 -27.37 -54.97
N PRO A 341 -8.78 -28.09 -56.02
CA PRO A 341 -8.29 -27.88 -57.39
C PRO A 341 -8.89 -26.64 -58.06
N PHE A 342 -9.56 -25.77 -57.29
CA PHE A 342 -10.32 -24.63 -57.76
C PHE A 342 -10.05 -23.39 -56.88
N ARG A 343 -10.30 -22.21 -57.44
CA ARG A 343 -10.30 -20.95 -56.67
C ARG A 343 -11.69 -20.72 -56.08
N ILE A 344 -11.77 -20.54 -54.76
CA ILE A 344 -13.00 -20.12 -54.07
C ILE A 344 -13.46 -18.79 -54.68
N GLN A 345 -14.71 -18.76 -55.12
CA GLN A 345 -15.33 -17.58 -55.71
C GLN A 345 -16.07 -16.78 -54.63
N PRO A 346 -16.24 -15.46 -54.82
CA PRO A 346 -17.10 -14.65 -53.95
C PRO A 346 -18.52 -15.23 -53.84
N TRP A 347 -19.00 -15.33 -52.61
CA TRP A 347 -20.34 -15.81 -52.27
C TRP A 347 -21.33 -14.66 -52.13
N LYS A 348 -22.49 -14.73 -52.79
CA LYS A 348 -23.47 -13.63 -52.81
C LYS A 348 -24.76 -13.89 -52.03
N THR A 349 -24.90 -15.07 -51.46
CA THR A 349 -26.08 -15.50 -50.70
C THR A 349 -25.85 -15.39 -49.20
N GLY A 350 -26.93 -15.36 -48.42
CA GLY A 350 -26.87 -15.38 -46.95
C GLY A 350 -26.27 -16.68 -46.40
N ILE A 351 -25.94 -16.66 -45.11
CA ILE A 351 -25.41 -17.80 -44.36
C ILE A 351 -26.53 -18.36 -43.48
N VAL A 352 -26.66 -19.68 -43.41
CA VAL A 352 -27.51 -20.37 -42.44
C VAL A 352 -26.63 -21.16 -41.49
N LEU A 353 -26.84 -20.98 -40.19
CA LEU A 353 -26.17 -21.73 -39.14
C LEU A 353 -27.21 -22.63 -38.45
N GLY A 354 -26.88 -23.89 -38.22
CA GLY A 354 -27.77 -24.87 -37.58
C GLY A 354 -28.65 -25.72 -38.52
N GLY A 355 -28.57 -25.53 -39.83
CA GLY A 355 -29.30 -26.36 -40.81
C GLY A 355 -29.31 -25.73 -42.21
N THR A 356 -30.26 -26.13 -43.05
CA THR A 356 -30.57 -25.42 -44.32
C THR A 356 -31.70 -24.41 -44.14
N ALA A 357 -31.89 -23.52 -45.13
CA ALA A 357 -32.98 -22.55 -45.12
C ALA A 357 -34.37 -23.22 -44.98
N GLU A 358 -34.53 -24.39 -45.61
CA GLU A 358 -35.74 -25.22 -45.62
C GLU A 358 -35.91 -26.11 -44.36
N GLY A 359 -34.96 -26.10 -43.42
CA GLY A 359 -34.99 -26.93 -42.21
C GLY A 359 -34.53 -28.38 -42.39
N ASN A 360 -33.89 -28.71 -43.51
CA ASN A 360 -33.19 -29.98 -43.66
C ASN A 360 -31.82 -29.94 -42.95
N HIS A 361 -31.23 -31.10 -42.68
CA HIS A 361 -29.90 -31.23 -42.05
C HIS A 361 -29.77 -30.46 -40.72
N ALA A 362 -30.85 -30.47 -39.93
CA ALA A 362 -30.95 -29.73 -38.68
C ALA A 362 -29.91 -30.18 -37.65
N PHE A 363 -29.22 -29.21 -37.04
CA PHE A 363 -28.26 -29.44 -35.95
C PHE A 363 -28.98 -29.50 -34.60
N VAL A 364 -28.66 -30.54 -33.82
CA VAL A 364 -29.22 -30.75 -32.48
C VAL A 364 -28.08 -30.76 -31.45
N GLY A 365 -27.90 -29.62 -30.77
CA GLY A 365 -26.82 -29.43 -29.81
C GLY A 365 -26.75 -28.00 -29.30
N GLU A 366 -25.62 -27.65 -28.71
CA GLU A 366 -25.31 -26.30 -28.24
C GLU A 366 -24.13 -25.73 -29.04
N VAL A 367 -24.21 -24.43 -29.33
CA VAL A 367 -23.24 -23.68 -30.14
C VAL A 367 -22.97 -22.35 -29.46
N ASP A 368 -21.71 -21.92 -29.56
CA ASP A 368 -21.17 -20.77 -28.86
C ASP A 368 -20.02 -20.17 -29.68
N GLU A 369 -19.69 -18.90 -29.45
CA GLU A 369 -18.50 -18.24 -30.02
C GLU A 369 -18.33 -18.42 -31.54
N ILE A 370 -19.38 -18.13 -32.31
CA ILE A 370 -19.33 -18.27 -33.76
C ILE A 370 -18.53 -17.11 -34.35
N GLN A 371 -17.41 -17.40 -34.99
CA GLN A 371 -16.56 -16.41 -35.63
C GLN A 371 -16.30 -16.76 -37.11
N LEU A 372 -16.33 -15.74 -37.97
CA LEU A 372 -16.00 -15.82 -39.39
C LEU A 372 -14.88 -14.84 -39.73
N SER A 373 -13.83 -15.29 -40.42
CA SER A 373 -12.81 -14.43 -41.02
C SER A 373 -12.82 -14.49 -42.55
N SER A 374 -12.62 -13.32 -43.18
CA SER A 374 -12.43 -13.13 -44.62
C SER A 374 -11.04 -13.48 -45.15
N THR A 375 -10.31 -14.31 -44.39
CA THR A 375 -8.99 -14.84 -44.74
C THR A 375 -8.87 -16.25 -44.17
N ALA A 376 -8.01 -17.08 -44.78
CA ALA A 376 -7.57 -18.31 -44.14
C ALA A 376 -6.64 -17.93 -42.97
N ARG A 377 -7.02 -18.32 -41.74
CA ARG A 377 -6.17 -18.18 -40.56
C ARG A 377 -5.12 -19.30 -40.53
N PRO A 378 -3.89 -19.02 -40.09
CA PRO A 378 -2.87 -20.05 -39.98
C PRO A 378 -3.15 -20.98 -38.78
N ALA A 379 -2.51 -22.15 -38.76
CA ALA A 379 -2.79 -23.19 -37.76
C ALA A 379 -2.52 -22.71 -36.32
N GLY A 380 -1.48 -21.89 -36.10
CA GLY A 380 -1.19 -21.30 -34.80
C GLY A 380 -2.29 -20.37 -34.29
N TRP A 381 -3.06 -19.74 -35.18
CA TRP A 381 -4.22 -18.93 -34.77
C TRP A 381 -5.34 -19.79 -34.20
N MET A 382 -5.68 -20.89 -34.87
CA MET A 382 -6.68 -21.84 -34.38
C MET A 382 -6.25 -22.42 -33.03
N ARG A 383 -4.94 -22.63 -32.85
CA ARG A 383 -4.38 -23.05 -31.58
C ARG A 383 -4.41 -21.96 -30.50
N ALA A 384 -4.13 -20.70 -30.84
CA ALA A 384 -4.23 -19.55 -29.92
C ALA A 384 -5.67 -19.29 -29.46
N ALA A 385 -6.63 -19.40 -30.39
CA ALA A 385 -8.05 -19.30 -30.09
C ALA A 385 -8.45 -20.36 -29.06
N TRP A 386 -8.22 -21.66 -29.33
CA TRP A 386 -8.50 -22.72 -28.36
C TRP A 386 -7.75 -22.53 -27.03
N ALA A 387 -6.46 -22.21 -27.07
CA ALA A 387 -5.61 -22.17 -25.88
C ALA A 387 -5.88 -20.95 -24.96
N SER A 388 -6.61 -19.93 -25.42
CA SER A 388 -7.15 -18.86 -24.58
C SER A 388 -8.62 -19.07 -24.21
N GLN A 389 -9.40 -19.65 -25.11
CA GLN A 389 -10.85 -19.83 -24.92
C GLN A 389 -11.21 -21.05 -24.05
N ALA A 390 -10.41 -22.12 -24.06
CA ALA A 390 -10.69 -23.30 -23.25
C ALA A 390 -10.71 -22.98 -21.73
N PRO A 391 -11.54 -23.67 -20.91
CA PRO A 391 -11.63 -23.39 -19.47
C PRO A 391 -10.30 -23.48 -18.71
N GLU A 392 -9.45 -24.44 -19.07
CA GLU A 392 -8.08 -24.65 -18.55
C GLU A 392 -7.03 -24.30 -19.63
N GLY A 393 -7.29 -23.22 -20.39
CA GLY A 393 -6.49 -22.83 -21.55
C GLY A 393 -5.02 -22.54 -21.22
N PRO A 394 -4.05 -23.23 -21.84
CA PRO A 394 -2.64 -23.14 -21.47
C PRO A 394 -1.92 -21.88 -21.98
N LEU A 395 -2.60 -20.95 -22.66
CA LEU A 395 -1.96 -19.74 -23.17
C LEU A 395 -1.76 -18.68 -22.08
N CYS A 396 -2.71 -18.51 -21.16
CA CYS A 396 -2.79 -17.35 -20.27
C CYS A 396 -2.61 -17.74 -18.81
N HIS A 397 -1.53 -17.28 -18.17
CA HIS A 397 -1.26 -17.52 -16.75
C HIS A 397 -1.24 -16.22 -15.95
N LEU A 398 -2.23 -16.05 -15.07
CA LEU A 398 -2.30 -14.92 -14.15
C LEU A 398 -1.34 -15.11 -12.97
N GLY A 399 -0.50 -14.10 -12.74
CA GLY A 399 0.40 -14.02 -11.59
C GLY A 399 -0.27 -13.42 -10.35
N VAL A 400 0.56 -13.07 -9.36
CA VAL A 400 0.09 -12.48 -8.09
C VAL A 400 -0.27 -11.00 -8.27
N GLU A 401 -1.28 -10.54 -7.52
CA GLU A 401 -1.63 -9.12 -7.40
C GLU A 401 -0.47 -8.30 -6.81
N GLU A 402 0.00 -7.30 -7.57
CA GLU A 402 0.95 -6.28 -7.14
C GLU A 402 0.20 -4.97 -6.81
N ALA A 403 0.53 -4.34 -5.68
CA ALA A 403 0.00 -3.02 -5.29
C ALA A 403 0.99 -1.90 -5.65
N GLY A 404 0.49 -0.82 -6.28
CA GLY A 404 1.31 0.25 -6.84
C GLY A 404 1.83 1.27 -5.82
N ALA A 405 2.78 2.11 -6.24
CA ALA A 405 3.36 3.14 -5.37
C ALA A 405 2.33 4.20 -4.88
N ALA A 406 1.18 4.33 -5.54
CA ALA A 406 0.04 5.13 -5.10
C ALA A 406 -0.78 4.45 -3.97
N ALA A 407 -0.84 3.12 -3.97
CA ALA A 407 -1.07 2.32 -2.76
C ALA A 407 0.20 2.30 -1.89
N SER A 408 0.80 3.49 -1.68
CA SER A 408 2.06 3.70 -0.97
C SER A 408 2.01 2.96 0.36
N TYR A 409 3.06 2.23 0.74
CA TYR A 409 3.13 1.52 2.02
C TYR A 409 2.84 2.44 3.22
N VAL A 410 3.14 3.73 3.08
CA VAL A 410 2.73 4.82 3.99
C VAL A 410 1.20 4.92 4.09
N LEU A 411 0.51 5.01 2.95
CA LEU A 411 -0.93 5.20 2.81
C LEU A 411 -1.72 3.91 3.07
N LEU A 412 -1.16 2.74 2.75
CA LEU A 412 -1.65 1.43 3.20
C LEU A 412 -1.53 1.28 4.71
N THR A 413 -0.38 1.64 5.32
CA THR A 413 -0.24 1.62 6.79
C THR A 413 -1.19 2.62 7.45
N PHE A 414 -1.38 3.83 6.89
CA PHE A 414 -2.41 4.76 7.37
C PHE A 414 -3.83 4.22 7.15
N THR A 415 -4.09 3.47 6.08
CA THR A 415 -5.41 2.85 5.82
C THR A 415 -5.67 1.71 6.79
N TYR A 416 -4.75 0.77 6.96
CA TYR A 416 -4.85 -0.29 7.97
C TYR A 416 -4.95 0.29 9.38
N LEU A 417 -4.13 1.29 9.74
CA LEU A 417 -4.22 1.96 11.04
C LEU A 417 -5.58 2.66 11.22
N LYS A 418 -6.10 3.35 10.20
CA LYS A 418 -7.43 3.99 10.22
C LYS A 418 -8.55 2.94 10.35
N THR A 419 -8.42 1.80 9.69
CA THR A 419 -9.35 0.67 9.77
C THR A 419 -9.32 0.03 11.15
N VAL A 420 -8.13 -0.28 11.69
CA VAL A 420 -7.95 -0.74 13.08
C VAL A 420 -8.57 0.26 14.06
N VAL A 421 -8.27 1.55 13.94
CA VAL A 421 -8.82 2.63 14.77
C VAL A 421 -10.35 2.73 14.69
N ARG A 422 -10.95 2.44 13.53
CA ARG A 422 -12.41 2.37 13.35
C ARG A 422 -13.05 1.20 14.10
N TYR A 423 -12.31 0.11 14.31
CA TYR A 423 -12.76 -1.07 15.05
C TYR A 423 -12.38 -1.07 16.55
N ILE A 424 -11.65 -0.05 17.04
CA ILE A 424 -11.36 0.06 18.48
C ILE A 424 -12.66 0.29 19.25
N THR A 425 -12.95 -0.64 20.17
CA THR A 425 -14.10 -0.59 21.07
C THR A 425 -13.98 0.55 22.07
N LEU A 426 -15.10 0.98 22.67
CA LEU A 426 -15.11 2.10 23.63
C LEU A 426 -14.15 1.84 24.82
N ASP A 427 -14.09 0.60 25.31
CA ASP A 427 -13.16 0.19 26.37
C ASP A 427 -11.69 0.35 25.97
N GLY A 428 -11.35 -0.04 24.72
CA GLY A 428 -10.01 0.11 24.17
C GLY A 428 -9.60 1.59 24.08
N TRP A 429 -10.54 2.47 23.70
CA TRP A 429 -10.33 3.92 23.70
C TRP A 429 -10.08 4.50 25.09
N VAL A 430 -10.76 4.03 26.13
CA VAL A 430 -10.51 4.46 27.52
C VAL A 430 -9.07 4.10 27.94
N ILE A 431 -8.63 2.87 27.65
CA ILE A 431 -7.29 2.38 28.00
C ILE A 431 -6.21 3.15 27.22
N ILE A 432 -6.40 3.35 25.92
CA ILE A 432 -5.49 4.17 25.08
C ILE A 432 -5.45 5.62 25.57
N GLY A 433 -6.57 6.18 26.02
CA GLY A 433 -6.63 7.52 26.63
C GLY A 433 -5.78 7.63 27.91
N ILE A 434 -5.84 6.64 28.80
CA ILE A 434 -5.01 6.60 30.02
C ILE A 434 -3.52 6.49 29.66
N ILE A 435 -3.17 5.60 28.71
CA ILE A 435 -1.79 5.44 28.22
C ILE A 435 -1.27 6.75 27.58
N ALA A 436 -2.11 7.45 26.82
CA ALA A 436 -1.76 8.73 26.20
C ALA A 436 -1.49 9.81 27.27
N ILE A 437 -2.28 9.87 28.35
CA ILE A 437 -2.02 10.79 29.48
C ILE A 437 -0.69 10.46 30.16
N MET A 438 -0.38 9.18 30.40
CA MET A 438 0.90 8.76 30.98
C MET A 438 2.09 9.11 30.07
N SER A 439 1.96 8.88 28.76
CA SER A 439 2.96 9.26 27.75
C SER A 439 3.19 10.78 27.70
N MET A 440 2.11 11.57 27.79
CA MET A 440 2.18 13.03 27.83
C MET A 440 2.90 13.54 29.09
N LEU A 441 2.62 12.96 30.27
CA LEU A 441 3.31 13.27 31.51
C LEU A 441 4.80 12.92 31.45
N CYS A 442 5.15 11.76 30.85
CA CYS A 442 6.52 11.34 30.59
C CYS A 442 7.31 12.41 29.81
N TRP A 443 6.76 12.89 28.68
CA TRP A 443 7.40 13.94 27.87
C TRP A 443 7.54 15.28 28.59
N ILE A 444 6.54 15.71 29.36
CA ILE A 444 6.60 16.94 30.16
C ILE A 444 7.72 16.84 31.21
N VAL A 445 7.82 15.72 31.92
CA VAL A 445 8.89 15.48 32.91
C VAL A 445 10.25 15.42 32.22
N PHE A 446 10.38 14.74 31.07
CA PHE A 446 11.65 14.63 30.35
C PHE A 446 12.22 15.99 29.93
N ILE A 447 11.42 16.83 29.28
CA ILE A 447 11.88 18.16 28.82
C ILE A 447 12.14 19.09 30.01
N GLY A 448 11.22 19.14 30.98
CA GLY A 448 11.39 19.96 32.18
C GLY A 448 12.64 19.59 32.98
N LYS A 449 12.87 18.29 33.21
CA LYS A 449 14.05 17.81 33.94
C LYS A 449 15.34 18.04 33.16
N THR A 450 15.35 17.79 31.85
CA THR A 450 16.55 18.03 30.99
C THR A 450 16.96 19.49 31.01
N ALA A 451 16.00 20.43 30.96
CA ALA A 451 16.29 21.86 31.07
C ALA A 451 16.86 22.25 32.44
N ILE A 452 16.29 21.73 33.53
CA ILE A 452 16.78 21.98 34.90
C ILE A 452 18.19 21.40 35.08
N LEU A 453 18.44 20.14 34.73
CA LEU A 453 19.77 19.53 34.87
C LEU A 453 20.83 20.27 34.04
N GLY A 454 20.48 20.72 32.83
CA GLY A 454 21.37 21.55 32.00
C GLY A 454 21.66 22.94 32.59
N LEU A 455 20.77 23.49 33.43
CA LEU A 455 21.03 24.70 34.20
C LEU A 455 21.94 24.42 35.40
N VAL A 456 21.64 23.36 36.17
CA VAL A 456 22.45 22.88 37.30
C VAL A 456 23.91 22.63 36.89
N GLU A 457 24.14 21.88 35.80
CA GLU A 457 25.49 21.62 35.27
C GLU A 457 26.26 22.91 34.91
N ARG A 458 25.56 23.94 34.44
CA ARG A 458 26.17 25.24 34.08
C ARG A 458 26.49 26.07 35.32
N GLU A 459 25.56 26.17 36.27
CA GLU A 459 25.78 26.88 37.54
C GLU A 459 26.86 26.20 38.37
N ASN A 460 26.88 24.85 38.44
CA ASN A 460 27.92 24.08 39.12
C ASN A 460 29.32 24.36 38.53
N LYS A 461 29.47 24.37 37.19
CA LYS A 461 30.75 24.67 36.55
C LYS A 461 31.22 26.10 36.82
N ALA A 462 30.33 27.08 36.70
CA ALA A 462 30.65 28.49 36.99
C ALA A 462 31.03 28.70 38.47
N PHE A 463 30.34 28.02 39.39
CA PHE A 463 30.66 28.03 40.80
C PHE A 463 32.03 27.39 41.09
N LEU A 464 32.33 26.22 40.50
CA LEU A 464 33.62 25.54 40.66
C LEU A 464 34.79 26.40 40.20
N THR A 465 34.69 27.08 39.05
CA THR A 465 35.74 28.01 38.59
C THR A 465 35.93 29.16 39.58
N THR A 466 34.83 29.76 40.05
CA THR A 466 34.87 30.85 41.04
C THR A 466 35.49 30.40 42.37
N PHE A 467 35.21 29.17 42.80
CA PHE A 467 35.78 28.56 44.00
C PHE A 467 37.28 28.24 43.85
N GLN A 468 37.71 27.76 42.68
CA GLN A 468 39.12 27.45 42.39
C GLN A 468 40.00 28.71 42.25
N GLU A 469 39.44 29.82 41.77
CA GLU A 469 40.13 31.12 41.68
C GLU A 469 40.20 31.85 43.04
N ALA A 470 39.49 31.37 44.07
CA ALA A 470 39.44 31.99 45.39
C ALA A 470 40.72 31.73 46.20
N ARG A 471 41.34 32.81 46.71
CA ARG A 471 42.56 32.70 47.54
C ARG A 471 42.28 32.29 48.98
N ASP A 472 41.10 32.62 49.51
CA ASP A 472 40.58 32.14 50.79
C ASP A 472 39.27 31.38 50.49
N PRO A 473 39.23 30.05 50.69
CA PRO A 473 38.03 29.24 50.43
C PRO A 473 36.83 29.61 51.31
N MET A 474 37.05 30.16 52.51
CA MET A 474 36.00 30.36 53.52
C MET A 474 35.45 31.78 53.54
N SER A 475 36.14 32.75 52.91
CA SER A 475 35.73 34.16 52.84
C SER A 475 35.00 34.56 51.55
N LEU A 476 34.53 33.61 50.74
CA LEU A 476 33.84 33.92 49.48
C LEU A 476 32.48 34.60 49.76
N ALA A 477 32.46 35.92 49.59
CA ALA A 477 31.26 36.75 49.58
C ALA A 477 30.48 36.58 48.26
N VAL A 478 30.06 35.35 47.96
CA VAL A 478 29.20 35.05 46.80
C VAL A 478 27.81 35.65 47.05
N ALA A 479 27.30 36.40 46.09
CA ALA A 479 25.91 36.87 46.14
C ALA A 479 24.95 35.68 45.99
N SER A 480 24.00 35.55 46.92
CA SER A 480 23.06 34.42 46.98
C SER A 480 22.04 34.38 45.84
N GLU A 481 22.05 35.35 44.93
CA GLU A 481 21.16 35.42 43.76
C GLU A 481 21.72 34.74 42.50
N ASP A 482 23.05 34.51 42.42
CA ASP A 482 23.70 34.08 41.17
C ASP A 482 23.78 32.54 40.99
N PHE A 483 23.63 31.74 42.06
CA PHE A 483 23.86 30.28 42.05
C PHE A 483 22.74 29.46 42.70
N GLN A 484 21.49 29.95 42.68
CA GLN A 484 20.36 29.34 43.42
C GLN A 484 19.96 27.93 42.98
N ASN A 485 20.36 27.47 41.78
CA ASN A 485 20.08 26.12 41.28
C ASN A 485 21.29 25.19 41.37
N SER A 486 22.48 25.69 41.71
CA SER A 486 23.67 24.86 41.92
C SER A 486 23.47 23.85 43.05
N THR A 487 23.95 22.61 42.89
CA THR A 487 24.03 21.63 43.99
C THR A 487 25.22 21.88 44.92
N LEU A 488 26.19 22.68 44.48
CA LEU A 488 27.45 22.91 45.20
C LEU A 488 27.34 24.11 46.16
N TYR A 489 26.56 25.12 45.78
CA TYR A 489 26.35 26.32 46.58
C TYR A 489 25.68 26.04 47.96
N PRO A 490 24.64 25.20 48.09
CA PRO A 490 24.09 24.82 49.41
C PRO A 490 25.10 24.11 50.32
N LEU A 491 25.91 23.19 49.77
CA LEU A 491 26.98 22.50 50.49
C LEU A 491 28.05 23.49 50.99
N TYR A 492 28.43 24.45 50.14
CA TYR A 492 29.36 25.50 50.50
C TYR A 492 28.84 26.37 51.66
N CYS A 493 27.59 26.83 51.58
CA CYS A 493 26.96 27.60 52.65
C CYS A 493 26.86 26.78 53.95
N ALA A 494 26.45 25.52 53.89
CA ALA A 494 26.39 24.65 55.08
C ALA A 494 27.77 24.46 55.74
N SER A 495 28.82 24.26 54.95
CA SER A 495 30.21 24.19 55.42
C SER A 495 30.67 25.49 56.10
N ARG A 496 30.44 26.63 55.44
CA ARG A 496 30.82 27.96 55.94
C ARG A 496 30.05 28.36 57.20
N ASP A 497 28.75 28.11 57.24
CA ASP A 497 27.90 28.50 58.36
C ASP A 497 28.19 27.64 59.61
N LEU A 498 28.55 26.36 59.43
CA LEU A 498 29.14 25.55 60.49
C LEU A 498 30.48 26.13 60.95
N MET A 499 31.45 26.30 60.03
CA MET A 499 32.81 26.71 60.40
C MET A 499 32.85 28.08 61.07
N SER A 500 32.10 29.07 60.57
CA SER A 500 31.97 30.39 61.19
C SER A 500 31.26 30.34 62.56
N GLY A 501 30.30 29.43 62.76
CA GLY A 501 29.71 29.16 64.07
C GLY A 501 30.73 28.63 65.09
N TRP A 502 31.60 27.70 64.69
CA TRP A 502 32.68 27.17 65.53
C TRP A 502 33.79 28.20 65.84
N ILE A 503 34.11 29.08 64.89
CA ILE A 503 35.09 30.16 65.06
C ILE A 503 34.53 31.30 65.93
N GLY A 504 33.24 31.64 65.78
CA GLY A 504 32.59 32.74 66.50
C GLY A 504 32.10 32.41 67.91
N ASN A 505 31.74 31.14 68.18
CA ASN A 505 31.29 30.68 69.50
C ASN A 505 31.97 29.34 69.87
N PRO A 506 33.22 29.34 70.36
CA PRO A 506 33.83 28.14 70.90
C PRO A 506 33.05 27.64 72.13
N PRO A 507 32.66 26.36 72.22
CA PRO A 507 31.80 25.87 73.29
C PRO A 507 32.44 26.04 74.67
N HIS A 508 31.76 26.76 75.56
CA HIS A 508 32.22 27.09 76.92
C HIS A 508 32.13 25.89 77.90
N THR A 509 32.82 24.79 77.63
CA THR A 509 32.93 23.64 78.55
C THR A 509 34.32 23.00 78.59
N GLY A 510 35.15 23.47 79.53
CA GLY A 510 36.37 22.76 79.97
C GLY A 510 37.66 23.11 79.23
N PRO A 511 38.82 22.69 79.76
CA PRO A 511 40.13 23.14 79.30
C PRO A 511 40.49 22.65 77.90
N SER A 512 40.49 23.62 76.98
CA SER A 512 41.27 23.72 75.74
C SER A 512 41.99 22.46 75.24
N ARG A 513 41.26 21.58 74.56
CA ARG A 513 41.78 20.89 73.38
C ARG A 513 40.84 21.15 72.22
N PHE A 514 41.24 22.09 71.35
CA PHE A 514 40.82 22.03 69.94
C PHE A 514 41.09 20.60 69.47
N ALA A 515 40.04 19.91 69.07
CA ALA A 515 40.15 18.61 68.43
C ALA A 515 39.69 18.80 66.98
N PRO A 516 40.59 19.17 66.04
CA PRO A 516 40.24 19.36 64.63
C PRO A 516 39.42 18.20 64.09
N LYS A 517 39.77 16.97 64.50
CA LYS A 517 39.05 15.73 64.20
C LYS A 517 37.55 15.74 64.55
N ARG A 518 37.11 16.40 65.63
CA ARG A 518 35.67 16.50 65.98
C ARG A 518 34.93 17.44 65.02
N VAL A 519 35.54 18.59 64.69
CA VAL A 519 34.96 19.57 63.76
C VAL A 519 34.94 19.01 62.33
N LEU A 520 36.03 18.36 61.89
CA LEU A 520 36.12 17.69 60.59
C LEU A 520 35.11 16.55 60.45
N ASN A 521 34.90 15.73 61.49
CA ASN A 521 33.87 14.69 61.48
C ASN A 521 32.44 15.28 61.40
N ALA A 522 32.17 16.39 62.11
CA ALA A 522 30.88 17.08 62.04
C ALA A 522 30.65 17.74 60.66
N LEU A 523 31.71 18.30 60.06
CA LEU A 523 31.68 18.86 58.71
C LEU A 523 31.42 17.77 57.65
N ARG A 524 32.16 16.65 57.69
CA ARG A 524 31.94 15.51 56.78
C ARG A 524 30.50 15.00 56.88
N ALA A 525 29.98 14.78 58.09
CA ALA A 525 28.59 14.36 58.29
C ALA A 525 27.55 15.39 57.78
N ALA A 526 27.86 16.69 57.80
CA ALA A 526 26.99 17.73 57.24
C ALA A 526 27.05 17.79 55.70
N LEU A 527 28.24 17.60 55.12
CA LEU A 527 28.44 17.48 53.67
C LEU A 527 27.75 16.23 53.11
N ASP A 528 27.92 15.07 53.76
CA ASP A 528 27.22 13.82 53.44
C ASP A 528 25.70 14.01 53.42
N ARG A 529 25.16 14.70 54.45
CA ARG A 529 23.73 15.05 54.51
C ARG A 529 23.31 15.96 53.36
N GLY A 530 24.14 16.95 52.99
CA GLY A 530 23.91 17.83 51.86
C GLY A 530 23.87 17.08 50.52
N VAL A 531 24.87 16.22 50.28
CA VAL A 531 24.93 15.31 49.12
C VAL A 531 23.64 14.48 49.00
N VAL A 532 23.19 13.88 50.10
CA VAL A 532 22.00 13.02 50.12
C VAL A 532 20.73 13.82 49.80
N GLU A 533 20.56 15.02 50.37
CA GLU A 533 19.38 15.85 50.11
C GLU A 533 19.35 16.39 48.68
N GLU A 534 20.48 16.88 48.15
CA GLU A 534 20.56 17.29 46.74
C GLU A 534 20.38 16.09 45.78
N THR A 535 20.91 14.91 46.11
CA THR A 535 20.67 13.68 45.33
C THR A 535 19.20 13.28 45.36
N ARG A 536 18.50 13.44 46.49
CA ARG A 536 17.04 13.23 46.59
C ARG A 536 16.26 14.24 45.74
N ARG A 537 16.64 15.52 45.78
CA ARG A 537 16.08 16.60 44.95
C ARG A 537 16.31 16.34 43.46
N LEU A 538 17.48 15.87 43.06
CA LEU A 538 17.78 15.49 41.68
C LEU A 538 16.99 14.25 41.22
N ASN A 539 16.79 13.25 42.09
CA ASN A 539 16.00 12.06 41.75
C ASN A 539 14.48 12.31 41.77
N SER A 540 14.00 13.38 42.42
CA SER A 540 12.59 13.76 42.37
C SER A 540 12.08 13.85 40.92
N TRP A 541 10.83 13.45 40.71
CA TRP A 541 10.14 13.32 39.41
C TRP A 541 10.54 12.13 38.52
N LEU A 542 11.74 11.51 38.66
CA LEU A 542 12.13 10.35 37.84
C LEU A 542 11.16 9.15 38.02
N LEU A 543 10.53 9.03 39.19
CA LEU A 543 9.52 8.02 39.50
C LEU A 543 8.37 7.96 38.47
N HIS A 544 7.95 9.09 37.90
CA HIS A 544 6.86 9.10 36.89
C HIS A 544 7.27 8.39 35.60
N LEU A 545 8.55 8.45 35.22
CA LEU A 545 9.08 7.72 34.07
C LEU A 545 9.06 6.21 34.36
N THR A 546 9.51 5.79 35.55
CA THR A 546 9.47 4.39 36.00
C THR A 546 8.04 3.84 36.02
N MET A 547 7.08 4.61 36.53
CA MET A 547 5.65 4.26 36.52
C MET A 547 5.09 4.15 35.09
N THR A 548 5.61 4.93 34.14
CA THR A 548 5.21 4.84 32.73
C THR A 548 5.81 3.60 32.05
N ILE A 549 7.10 3.30 32.30
CA ILE A 549 7.81 2.13 31.77
C ILE A 549 7.12 0.82 32.20
N ALA A 550 6.74 0.70 33.47
CA ALA A 550 6.09 -0.50 33.98
C ALA A 550 4.57 -0.52 33.73
N GLY A 551 3.90 0.63 33.89
CA GLY A 551 2.43 0.71 33.84
C GLY A 551 1.83 0.71 32.44
N ALA A 552 2.46 1.37 31.46
CA ALA A 552 1.88 1.46 30.11
C ALA A 552 1.76 0.08 29.39
N PRO A 553 2.74 -0.83 29.46
CA PRO A 553 2.58 -2.18 28.90
C PRO A 553 1.54 -3.02 29.64
N MET A 554 1.43 -2.88 30.97
CA MET A 554 0.42 -3.60 31.77
C MET A 554 -1.01 -3.15 31.43
N LEU A 555 -1.23 -1.84 31.22
CA LEU A 555 -2.50 -1.31 30.72
C LEU A 555 -2.81 -1.78 29.30
N GLY A 556 -1.78 -1.86 28.44
CA GLY A 556 -1.92 -2.41 27.08
C GLY A 556 -2.41 -3.87 27.09
N LEU A 557 -1.77 -4.72 27.93
CA LEU A 557 -2.14 -6.11 28.13
C LEU A 557 -3.56 -6.27 28.70
N LEU A 558 -3.94 -5.43 29.67
CA LEU A 558 -5.30 -5.39 30.20
C LEU A 558 -6.34 -5.14 29.10
N GLY A 559 -6.05 -4.22 28.17
CA GLY A 559 -6.92 -3.96 27.02
C GLY A 559 -7.03 -5.14 26.07
N THR A 560 -5.95 -5.92 25.89
CA THR A 560 -6.01 -7.15 25.09
C THR A 560 -6.90 -8.21 25.74
N VAL A 561 -6.76 -8.43 27.05
CA VAL A 561 -7.60 -9.39 27.79
C VAL A 561 -9.08 -8.96 27.74
N TRP A 562 -9.36 -7.68 27.96
CA TRP A 562 -10.72 -7.14 27.94
C TRP A 562 -11.37 -7.21 26.54
N GLY A 563 -10.63 -6.85 25.49
CA GLY A 563 -11.12 -6.90 24.11
C GLY A 563 -11.44 -8.34 23.67
N VAL A 564 -10.55 -9.29 23.94
CA VAL A 564 -10.78 -10.72 23.65
C VAL A 564 -11.97 -11.26 24.44
N MET A 565 -12.08 -10.92 25.74
CA MET A 565 -13.21 -11.31 26.60
C MET A 565 -14.55 -10.83 26.02
N ASN A 566 -14.66 -9.54 25.66
CA ASN A 566 -15.89 -8.99 25.07
C ASN A 566 -16.23 -9.64 23.71
N THR A 567 -15.22 -9.99 22.91
CA THR A 567 -15.40 -10.65 21.61
C THR A 567 -16.02 -12.05 21.77
N PHE A 568 -15.54 -12.82 22.75
CA PHE A 568 -16.12 -14.12 23.08
C PHE A 568 -17.50 -14.01 23.74
N ALA A 569 -17.76 -12.96 24.53
CA ALA A 569 -19.08 -12.70 25.09
C ALA A 569 -20.11 -12.41 23.99
N SER A 570 -19.81 -11.53 23.03
CA SER A 570 -20.73 -11.23 21.91
C SER A 570 -21.00 -12.45 21.02
N MET A 571 -20.00 -13.33 20.83
CA MET A 571 -20.17 -14.58 20.08
C MET A 571 -21.08 -15.57 20.83
N ALA A 572 -20.99 -15.63 22.17
CA ALA A 572 -21.85 -16.47 22.98
C ALA A 572 -23.31 -15.98 23.00
N GLU A 573 -23.55 -14.67 22.87
CA GLU A 573 -24.90 -14.09 22.73
C GLU A 573 -25.49 -14.28 21.33
N SER A 574 -24.68 -14.24 20.27
CA SER A 574 -25.17 -14.42 18.88
C SER A 574 -25.44 -15.87 18.50
N GLY A 575 -24.79 -16.84 19.17
CA GLY A 575 -24.98 -18.27 18.92
C GLY A 575 -24.39 -18.81 17.60
N GLU A 576 -23.71 -17.95 16.83
CA GLU A 576 -23.24 -18.25 15.47
C GLU A 576 -21.71 -18.13 15.38
N SER A 577 -21.03 -19.20 14.97
CA SER A 577 -19.56 -19.30 15.01
C SER A 577 -18.87 -18.66 13.80
N ASN A 578 -19.24 -17.42 13.46
CA ASN A 578 -18.67 -16.71 12.32
C ASN A 578 -17.33 -16.04 12.69
N ILE A 579 -16.23 -16.52 12.09
CA ILE A 579 -14.86 -16.02 12.33
C ILE A 579 -14.74 -14.53 11.95
N MET A 580 -15.50 -14.05 10.96
CA MET A 580 -15.49 -12.63 10.56
C MET A 580 -16.02 -11.70 11.65
N ALA A 581 -16.89 -12.18 12.56
CA ALA A 581 -17.39 -11.40 13.69
C ALA A 581 -16.33 -11.20 14.79
N ILE A 582 -15.33 -12.08 14.86
CA ILE A 582 -14.27 -12.08 15.89
C ILE A 582 -13.14 -11.11 15.51
N ALA A 583 -12.84 -10.97 14.21
CA ALA A 583 -11.68 -10.22 13.71
C ALA A 583 -11.61 -8.75 14.20
N PRO A 584 -12.71 -7.95 14.23
CA PRO A 584 -12.67 -6.57 14.74
C PRO A 584 -12.26 -6.48 16.22
N GLY A 585 -12.80 -7.38 17.06
CA GLY A 585 -12.57 -7.37 18.50
C GLY A 585 -11.15 -7.77 18.88
N VAL A 586 -10.59 -8.76 18.20
CA VAL A 586 -9.17 -9.15 18.35
C VAL A 586 -8.23 -8.05 17.83
N SER A 587 -8.58 -7.36 16.74
CA SER A 587 -7.82 -6.23 16.21
C SER A 587 -7.75 -5.06 17.21
N SER A 588 -8.90 -4.68 17.79
CA SER A 588 -9.00 -3.70 18.89
C SER A 588 -8.12 -4.10 20.08
N ALA A 589 -8.20 -5.36 20.50
CA ALA A 589 -7.42 -5.91 21.61
C ALA A 589 -5.90 -5.80 21.39
N LEU A 590 -5.40 -6.08 20.19
CA LEU A 590 -3.97 -5.97 19.86
C LEU A 590 -3.51 -4.50 19.80
N ALA A 591 -4.36 -3.59 19.32
CA ALA A 591 -4.04 -2.17 19.21
C ALA A 591 -3.71 -1.53 20.58
N THR A 592 -4.39 -1.93 21.67
CA THR A 592 -4.11 -1.40 23.02
C THR A 592 -2.71 -1.79 23.52
N THR A 593 -2.25 -3.02 23.23
CA THR A 593 -0.90 -3.47 23.58
C THR A 593 0.16 -2.72 22.80
N VAL A 594 -0.03 -2.51 21.49
CA VAL A 594 0.88 -1.70 20.67
C VAL A 594 1.00 -0.28 21.21
N ALA A 595 -0.13 0.36 21.57
CA ALA A 595 -0.12 1.70 22.18
C ALA A 595 0.67 1.74 23.51
N GLY A 596 0.54 0.71 24.35
CA GLY A 596 1.30 0.58 25.60
C GLY A 596 2.82 0.48 25.37
N LEU A 597 3.25 -0.28 24.38
CA LEU A 597 4.67 -0.40 23.99
C LEU A 597 5.23 0.89 23.41
N VAL A 598 4.48 1.56 22.53
CA VAL A 598 4.86 2.86 21.93
C VAL A 598 5.03 3.95 23.00
N ALA A 599 4.28 3.90 24.11
CA ALA A 599 4.48 4.80 25.24
C ALA A 599 5.68 4.40 26.14
N ALA A 600 5.89 3.10 26.36
CA ALA A 600 6.92 2.60 27.29
C ALA A 600 8.35 2.69 26.75
N ILE A 601 8.56 2.44 25.45
CA ILE A 601 9.89 2.41 24.83
C ILE A 601 10.59 3.78 24.93
N PRO A 602 9.98 4.93 24.54
CA PRO A 602 10.58 6.24 24.72
C PRO A 602 10.83 6.59 26.19
N ALA A 603 9.92 6.18 27.09
CA ALA A 603 10.06 6.43 28.53
C ALA A 603 11.32 5.75 29.11
N LEU A 604 11.66 4.55 28.65
CA LEU A 604 12.87 3.83 29.04
C LEU A 604 14.15 4.57 28.63
N PHE A 605 14.22 5.05 27.38
CA PHE A 605 15.36 5.86 26.91
C PHE A 605 15.48 7.19 27.67
N CYS A 606 14.35 7.88 27.90
CA CYS A 606 14.31 9.13 28.66
C CYS A 606 14.78 8.94 30.12
N TYR A 607 14.34 7.87 30.78
CA TYR A 607 14.75 7.52 32.14
C TYR A 607 16.25 7.22 32.22
N ASN A 608 16.77 6.39 31.32
CA ASN A 608 18.20 6.04 31.28
C ASN A 608 19.08 7.28 31.04
N TYR A 609 18.68 8.15 30.12
CA TYR A 609 19.38 9.41 29.84
C TYR A 609 19.44 10.33 31.06
N LEU A 610 18.29 10.59 31.70
CA LEU A 610 18.23 11.47 32.87
C LEU A 610 18.97 10.88 34.08
N THR A 611 18.82 9.57 34.32
CA THR A 611 19.50 8.88 35.42
C THR A 611 21.03 8.96 35.28
N ASN A 612 21.56 8.84 34.05
CA ASN A 612 22.99 8.98 33.81
C ASN A 612 23.49 10.41 34.04
N ARG A 613 22.71 11.45 33.68
CA ARG A 613 23.07 12.85 34.00
C ARG A 613 23.01 13.15 35.49
N VAL A 614 21.97 12.66 36.18
CA VAL A 614 21.87 12.80 37.65
C VAL A 614 23.05 12.12 38.35
N LYS A 615 23.44 10.91 37.94
CA LYS A 615 24.65 10.23 38.45
C LYS A 615 25.91 11.07 38.25
N GLY A 616 26.10 11.68 37.07
CA GLY A 616 27.23 12.58 36.81
C GLY A 616 27.28 13.75 37.78
N ILE A 617 26.16 14.46 37.95
CA ILE A 617 26.06 15.61 38.88
C ILE A 617 26.28 15.16 40.35
N THR A 618 25.78 14.00 40.75
CA THR A 618 26.04 13.44 42.09
C THR A 618 27.52 13.12 42.29
N VAL A 619 28.22 12.57 41.29
CA VAL A 619 29.67 12.34 41.35
C VAL A 619 30.44 13.67 41.46
N ASP A 620 30.12 14.67 40.64
CA ASP A 620 30.73 16.00 40.71
C ASP A 620 30.50 16.64 42.10
N THR A 621 29.31 16.44 42.68
CA THR A 621 28.94 16.96 44.02
C THR A 621 29.71 16.24 45.13
N ASN A 622 29.94 14.93 45.02
CA ASN A 622 30.79 14.16 45.96
C ASN A 622 32.25 14.63 45.90
N VAL A 623 32.82 14.74 44.70
CA VAL A 623 34.20 15.22 44.51
C VAL A 623 34.38 16.63 45.08
N PHE A 624 33.37 17.49 44.94
CA PHE A 624 33.38 18.81 45.56
C PHE A 624 33.26 18.76 47.10
N ALA A 625 32.46 17.86 47.66
CA ALA A 625 32.37 17.66 49.11
C ALA A 625 33.71 17.19 49.72
N ASP A 626 34.38 16.22 49.09
CA ASP A 626 35.71 15.76 49.50
C ASP A 626 36.75 16.90 49.41
N LEU A 627 36.70 17.68 48.33
CA LEU A 627 37.59 18.82 48.14
C LEU A 627 37.34 19.93 49.18
N LEU A 628 36.08 20.22 49.53
CA LEU A 628 35.75 21.13 50.64
C LEU A 628 36.27 20.60 51.99
N ALA A 629 36.12 19.30 52.26
CA ALA A 629 36.61 18.70 53.50
C ALA A 629 38.15 18.76 53.61
N LEU A 630 38.86 18.56 52.50
CA LEU A 630 40.33 18.68 52.44
C LEU A 630 40.78 20.13 52.65
N ARG A 631 40.16 21.11 51.97
CA ARG A 631 40.48 22.53 52.15
C ARG A 631 40.17 23.02 53.58
N ALA A 632 39.13 22.50 54.21
CA ALA A 632 38.83 22.77 55.62
C ALA A 632 39.88 22.17 56.56
N GLU A 633 40.45 21.01 56.23
CA GLU A 633 41.53 20.38 56.99
C GLU A 633 42.86 21.15 56.85
N GLU A 634 43.18 21.67 55.65
CA GLU A 634 44.30 22.61 55.42
C GLU A 634 44.14 23.88 56.29
N ALA A 635 42.99 24.55 56.21
CA ALA A 635 42.75 25.81 56.91
C ALA A 635 42.73 25.67 58.45
N LEU A 636 42.28 24.52 58.98
CA LEU A 636 42.36 24.20 60.40
C LEU A 636 43.78 23.76 60.83
N GLY A 637 44.59 23.26 59.90
CA GLY A 637 45.97 22.86 60.13
C GLY A 637 46.95 24.04 60.20
N GLU A 638 46.72 25.11 59.43
CA GLU A 638 47.54 26.34 59.51
C GLU A 638 47.26 27.18 60.77
N GLN A 639 46.18 26.91 61.51
CA GLN A 639 45.80 27.64 62.74
C GLN A 639 46.17 26.91 64.05
N ALA A 640 46.80 25.73 63.98
CA ALA A 640 47.11 24.85 65.12
C ALA A 640 48.61 24.78 65.43
#